data_AF-A0A0B7ACG0-F1
#
_entry.id   AF-A0A0B7ACG0-F1
#
_cell.length_a   1.000
_cell.length_b   1.000
_cell.length_c   1.000
_cell.angle_alpha   90.00
_cell.angle_beta   90.00
_cell.angle_gamma   90.00
#
_symmetry.space_group_name_H-M   'P 1'
#
loop_
_entity.id
_entity.type
_entity.pdbx_description
1 polymer ?
#
loop_
_entity_poly.entity_id
_entity_poly.type
_entity_poly.pdbx_seq_one_letter_code
_entity_poly.pdbx_strand_id
1 'polypeptide(L)'
;AIDLDYGNNAQIEYFISPGTNGSELFSVQTISEKAVITVRQSLIDHVGLIFVKVIAVDMGSPPLNATVALSIFVIDENQNRPVFVRPDQNAYDEKAGLLPEIIVDEEQPVGSVLYTLLGTDKDMGQNGLVEYYLNPTTNRDYEYFTVARVSGELQSASRLDREKKEVYEIQVRAEDQGQPAPLSTTLTMRIKLRDIDDIEPSYKGVIMPQVLHVIEEKNNAYIGQIQSAFDADSYPNNLTCYYLYGNYTDGLYLDKYNRTLFLTRKVDRETISSLSTVIKASENCNLTNDFYISVANISYTTVPMLNSIPISYNSSDDTQLWVEVLVDDINDNPPQFLYHEFSTSAIFDVDIGTEIMSLATSVSDKDTPTNSRNMFKLVSTTPELETGETLDTYKTPFIISVNGSIITNIRFRSDLLGYFLLRVLVFDNDGLNDAASVKVYLISNLQRIKLVFEKLPNQVEALKNSFVKKLSDILNIDIVIDKIQSHTNQDGTRDPTRTDAYIHGRYRDTGKVVPATDLWQSLDFSHAARSLLFGNGVTEAQPLTDEKKDNEAEDLKRIFAILISIMAVIVIVLFLVLIHLVRLYRRRLKAATVPYESSNKKEIFEHPGTNKYFAAKNPLFGKEITPAHIDEDKISHNSLDVNEVDEQSSTSKSLPQDTHEEQEMVLQITDPLELTFDKNEKLSSHLDQVLQAYSNAAYENGSDTEDTFDNYGRDKGNHFGSASSGYSVRSLTPGIDFQEGITRFSDDNMSNDSHLLTKNIHTHLEHTDI
;
A
#
# COMPACT_ATOMS: atom_id res chain seq x y z
N ALA A 1 -40.43 -21.87 99.77
CA ALA A 1 -41.62 -22.68 100.10
C ALA A 1 -42.85 -21.78 99.92
N ILE A 2 -44.06 -22.30 100.16
CA ILE A 2 -45.30 -21.52 100.16
C ILE A 2 -46.03 -21.93 101.44
N ASP A 3 -46.44 -20.95 102.23
CA ASP A 3 -47.36 -21.14 103.34
C ASP A 3 -48.77 -20.66 102.93
N LEU A 4 -49.80 -21.13 103.63
CA LEU A 4 -51.21 -20.81 103.39
C LEU A 4 -51.88 -20.08 104.57
N ASP A 5 -51.19 -19.92 105.69
CA ASP A 5 -51.62 -19.11 106.83
C ASP A 5 -51.49 -17.59 106.55
N TYR A 6 -51.61 -16.74 107.57
CA TYR A 6 -51.52 -15.28 107.43
C TYR A 6 -50.72 -14.61 108.56
N GLY A 7 -50.09 -13.48 108.26
CA GLY A 7 -49.23 -12.75 109.20
C GLY A 7 -47.94 -13.52 109.51
N ASN A 8 -47.46 -13.46 110.74
CA ASN A 8 -46.22 -14.12 111.17
C ASN A 8 -46.23 -15.64 110.91
N ASN A 9 -47.39 -16.30 111.03
CA ASN A 9 -47.53 -17.72 110.73
C ASN A 9 -47.14 -18.06 109.27
N ALA A 10 -47.29 -17.12 108.33
CA ALA A 10 -46.91 -17.30 106.93
C ALA A 10 -45.48 -16.85 106.60
N GLN A 11 -44.74 -16.33 107.58
CA GLN A 11 -43.35 -15.90 107.37
C GLN A 11 -42.43 -17.11 107.46
N ILE A 12 -41.64 -17.32 106.40
CA ILE A 12 -40.78 -18.49 106.23
C ILE A 12 -39.32 -18.08 106.36
N GLU A 13 -38.61 -18.64 107.33
CA GLU A 13 -37.15 -18.57 107.41
C GLU A 13 -36.53 -19.82 106.76
N TYR A 14 -35.39 -19.63 106.09
CA TYR A 14 -34.67 -20.69 105.40
C TYR A 14 -33.33 -20.97 106.07
N PHE A 15 -33.03 -22.25 106.28
CA PHE A 15 -31.79 -22.74 106.88
C PHE A 15 -31.20 -23.87 106.05
N ILE A 16 -29.88 -24.05 106.09
CA ILE A 16 -29.26 -25.29 105.61
C ILE A 16 -29.16 -26.25 106.80
N SER A 17 -29.68 -27.46 106.63
CA SER A 17 -29.55 -28.54 107.61
C SER A 17 -28.08 -28.83 107.87
N PRO A 18 -27.64 -29.00 109.13
CA PRO A 18 -26.36 -29.64 109.40
C PRO A 18 -26.39 -31.10 108.90
N GLY A 19 -25.21 -31.67 108.64
CA GLY A 19 -25.04 -33.09 108.32
C GLY A 19 -25.08 -33.49 106.84
N THR A 20 -25.04 -32.55 105.89
CA THR A 20 -24.73 -32.84 104.46
C THR A 20 -23.34 -32.31 104.10
N ASN A 21 -22.69 -32.88 103.08
CA ASN A 21 -21.32 -32.47 102.72
C ASN A 21 -21.22 -31.01 102.21
N GLY A 22 -22.33 -30.40 101.78
CA GLY A 22 -22.40 -28.96 101.49
C GLY A 22 -22.82 -28.06 102.66
N SER A 23 -23.10 -28.59 103.86
CA SER A 23 -23.67 -27.79 104.98
C SER A 23 -22.80 -26.61 105.43
N GLU A 24 -21.48 -26.71 105.25
CA GLU A 24 -20.52 -25.67 105.65
C GLU A 24 -20.05 -24.80 104.47
N LEU A 25 -20.15 -25.33 103.25
CA LEU A 25 -19.66 -24.72 102.01
C LEU A 25 -20.63 -23.71 101.40
N PHE A 26 -21.92 -23.86 101.69
CA PHE A 26 -22.99 -22.99 101.19
C PHE A 26 -23.71 -22.27 102.34
N SER A 27 -24.34 -21.15 102.03
CA SER A 27 -25.31 -20.45 102.89
C SER A 27 -26.61 -20.24 102.13
N VAL A 28 -27.72 -20.07 102.85
CA VAL A 28 -29.00 -19.66 102.28
C VAL A 28 -29.39 -18.29 102.84
N GLN A 29 -29.96 -17.44 102.00
CA GLN A 29 -30.43 -16.10 102.33
C GLN A 29 -31.85 -15.90 101.78
N THR A 30 -32.71 -15.21 102.55
CA THR A 30 -34.07 -14.86 102.08
C THR A 30 -34.01 -13.57 101.27
N ILE A 31 -34.24 -13.66 99.96
CA ILE A 31 -34.28 -12.49 99.06
C ILE A 31 -35.61 -12.52 98.32
N SER A 32 -36.43 -11.49 98.52
CA SER A 32 -37.79 -11.38 97.93
C SER A 32 -38.60 -12.67 98.11
N GLU A 33 -38.75 -13.11 99.37
CA GLU A 33 -39.48 -14.32 99.82
C GLU A 33 -38.92 -15.67 99.34
N LYS A 34 -37.87 -15.66 98.50
CA LYS A 34 -37.20 -16.83 97.95
C LYS A 34 -35.93 -17.17 98.73
N ALA A 35 -35.67 -18.47 98.85
CA ALA A 35 -34.38 -18.99 99.27
C ALA A 35 -33.36 -18.82 98.14
N VAL A 36 -32.34 -17.99 98.34
CA VAL A 36 -31.19 -17.87 97.45
C VAL A 36 -30.01 -18.55 98.13
N ILE A 37 -29.39 -19.51 97.43
CA ILE A 37 -28.21 -20.22 97.93
C ILE A 37 -26.97 -19.51 97.38
N THR A 38 -26.03 -19.23 98.27
CA THR A 38 -24.75 -18.56 97.98
C THR A 38 -23.59 -19.43 98.45
N VAL A 39 -22.46 -19.33 97.75
CA VAL A 39 -21.20 -19.96 98.17
C VAL A 39 -20.69 -19.23 99.42
N ARG A 40 -20.35 -19.99 100.46
CA ARG A 40 -19.91 -19.48 101.78
C ARG A 40 -18.42 -19.66 102.00
N GLN A 41 -17.82 -20.70 101.42
CA GLN A 41 -16.40 -21.02 101.49
C GLN A 41 -15.86 -21.37 100.10
N SER A 42 -14.53 -21.41 99.92
CA SER A 42 -13.94 -21.86 98.66
C SER A 42 -14.39 -23.28 98.32
N LEU A 43 -14.58 -23.56 97.02
CA LEU A 43 -14.94 -24.89 96.50
C LEU A 43 -13.74 -25.60 95.85
N ILE A 44 -12.54 -25.03 95.95
CA ILE A 44 -11.33 -25.47 95.22
C ILE A 44 -10.94 -26.93 95.50
N ASP A 45 -11.14 -27.43 96.73
CA ASP A 45 -10.86 -28.82 97.13
C ASP A 45 -12.11 -29.72 97.06
N HIS A 46 -13.18 -29.30 96.39
CA HIS A 46 -14.53 -29.87 96.50
C HIS A 46 -15.20 -30.22 95.16
N VAL A 47 -14.40 -30.62 94.17
CA VAL A 47 -14.87 -31.14 92.87
C VAL A 47 -15.77 -32.37 93.06
N GLY A 48 -16.84 -32.46 92.28
CA GLY A 48 -17.82 -33.54 92.28
C GLY A 48 -19.20 -33.14 92.81
N LEU A 49 -19.98 -34.13 93.25
CA LEU A 49 -21.39 -33.93 93.63
C LEU A 49 -21.54 -33.66 95.13
N ILE A 50 -21.92 -32.41 95.45
CA ILE A 50 -22.18 -31.93 96.80
C ILE A 50 -23.68 -31.91 97.08
N PHE A 51 -24.10 -32.45 98.23
CA PHE A 51 -25.48 -32.42 98.68
C PHE A 51 -25.70 -31.28 99.70
N VAL A 52 -26.78 -30.52 99.50
CA VAL A 52 -27.28 -29.49 100.43
C VAL A 52 -28.74 -29.78 100.74
N LYS A 53 -29.08 -29.91 102.03
CA LYS A 53 -30.49 -30.03 102.46
C LYS A 53 -30.97 -28.69 103.01
N VAL A 54 -31.91 -28.04 102.33
CA VAL A 54 -32.54 -26.79 102.79
C VAL A 54 -33.79 -27.11 103.60
N ILE A 55 -33.94 -26.42 104.73
CA ILE A 55 -35.11 -26.45 105.61
C ILE A 55 -35.79 -25.09 105.48
N ALA A 56 -37.11 -25.10 105.23
CA ALA A 56 -37.99 -23.95 105.37
C ALA A 56 -38.78 -24.14 106.68
N VAL A 57 -38.81 -23.13 107.55
CA VAL A 57 -39.49 -23.16 108.85
C VAL A 57 -40.42 -21.95 108.93
N ASP A 58 -41.66 -22.15 109.38
CA ASP A 58 -42.57 -21.03 109.66
C ASP A 58 -42.27 -20.36 111.02
N MET A 59 -42.80 -19.16 111.26
CA MET A 59 -42.73 -18.49 112.57
C MET A 59 -43.94 -18.77 113.47
N GLY A 60 -44.61 -19.91 113.27
CA GLY A 60 -45.74 -20.37 114.07
C GLY A 60 -45.35 -20.86 115.47
N SER A 61 -46.37 -21.23 116.26
CA SER A 61 -46.18 -21.76 117.62
C SER A 61 -47.21 -22.87 117.91
N PRO A 62 -46.81 -24.16 117.86
CA PRO A 62 -45.48 -24.66 117.49
C PRO A 62 -45.15 -24.41 116.00
N PRO A 63 -43.87 -24.21 115.64
CA PRO A 63 -43.48 -24.03 114.25
C PRO A 63 -43.43 -25.37 113.50
N LEU A 64 -43.82 -25.37 112.23
CA LEU A 64 -43.67 -26.51 111.31
C LEU A 64 -42.50 -26.26 110.35
N ASN A 65 -42.12 -27.30 109.60
CA ASN A 65 -41.08 -27.18 108.58
C ASN A 65 -41.28 -28.12 107.39
N ALA A 66 -40.66 -27.74 106.27
CA ALA A 66 -40.54 -28.54 105.06
C ALA A 66 -39.07 -28.59 104.62
N THR A 67 -38.61 -29.70 104.04
CA THR A 67 -37.20 -29.85 103.65
C THR A 67 -37.04 -30.34 102.21
N VAL A 68 -36.10 -29.76 101.47
CA VAL A 68 -35.71 -30.17 100.12
C VAL A 68 -34.23 -30.54 100.09
N ALA A 69 -33.88 -31.60 99.37
CA ALA A 69 -32.49 -31.97 99.09
C ALA A 69 -32.10 -31.48 97.70
N LEU A 70 -30.90 -30.93 97.59
CA LEU A 70 -30.33 -30.39 96.37
C LEU A 70 -28.98 -31.06 96.10
N SER A 71 -28.73 -31.40 94.84
CA SER A 71 -27.44 -31.85 94.33
C SER A 71 -26.79 -30.73 93.53
N ILE A 72 -25.65 -30.23 94.00
CA ILE A 72 -24.83 -29.22 93.34
C ILE A 72 -23.60 -29.96 92.79
N PHE A 73 -23.38 -29.90 91.48
CA PHE A 73 -22.19 -30.48 90.87
C PHE A 73 -21.13 -29.38 90.72
N VAL A 74 -20.01 -29.53 91.43
CA VAL A 74 -18.84 -28.66 91.32
C VAL A 74 -17.91 -29.27 90.28
N ILE A 75 -17.65 -28.51 89.23
CA ILE A 75 -16.68 -28.84 88.18
C ILE A 75 -15.27 -28.41 88.60
N ASP A 76 -14.27 -29.01 87.96
CA ASP A 76 -12.90 -28.48 87.97
C ASP A 76 -12.80 -27.28 87.01
N GLU A 77 -11.83 -26.39 87.22
CA GLU A 77 -11.62 -25.19 86.41
C GLU A 77 -10.63 -25.47 85.28
N ASN A 78 -10.99 -25.11 84.04
CA ASN A 78 -10.10 -25.18 82.88
C ASN A 78 -8.92 -24.20 83.04
N GLN A 79 -7.70 -24.72 83.13
CA GLN A 79 -6.50 -23.97 83.50
C GLN A 79 -5.43 -23.94 82.41
N ASN A 80 -5.35 -24.99 81.60
CA ASN A 80 -4.46 -25.05 80.44
C ASN A 80 -5.20 -24.63 79.16
N ARG A 81 -4.46 -24.50 78.06
CA ARG A 81 -5.01 -24.26 76.72
C ARG A 81 -4.29 -25.17 75.73
N PRO A 82 -4.94 -25.59 74.63
CA PRO A 82 -4.30 -26.45 73.64
C PRO A 82 -3.04 -25.80 73.07
N VAL A 83 -1.95 -26.56 72.96
CA VAL A 83 -0.69 -26.12 72.32
C VAL A 83 -0.46 -26.96 71.08
N PHE A 84 -0.11 -26.34 69.94
CA PHE A 84 0.21 -27.09 68.73
C PHE A 84 1.59 -27.78 68.85
N VAL A 85 1.57 -29.10 68.69
CA VAL A 85 2.74 -30.00 68.60
C VAL A 85 3.09 -30.28 67.13
N ARG A 86 2.09 -30.22 66.25
CA ARG A 86 2.28 -30.24 64.79
C ARG A 86 1.38 -29.18 64.12
N PRO A 87 1.95 -28.11 63.53
CA PRO A 87 3.35 -27.68 63.64
C PRO A 87 3.75 -27.41 65.11
N ASP A 88 5.04 -27.49 65.46
CA ASP A 88 5.49 -27.09 66.81
C ASP A 88 5.38 -25.57 66.95
N GLN A 89 4.42 -25.12 67.75
CA GLN A 89 4.12 -23.70 67.97
C GLN A 89 5.33 -22.87 68.44
N ASN A 90 6.32 -23.49 69.09
CA ASN A 90 7.47 -22.82 69.69
C ASN A 90 8.64 -22.64 68.70
N ALA A 91 8.57 -23.28 67.52
CA ALA A 91 9.58 -23.15 66.46
C ALA A 91 9.35 -21.93 65.55
N TYR A 92 8.27 -21.17 65.78
CA TYR A 92 7.76 -20.12 64.91
C TYR A 92 7.51 -18.83 65.70
N ASP A 93 7.65 -17.68 65.03
CA ASP A 93 7.32 -16.36 65.60
C ASP A 93 6.56 -15.53 64.56
N GLU A 94 5.24 -15.47 64.74
CA GLU A 94 4.30 -14.69 63.94
C GLU A 94 4.67 -13.20 63.90
N LYS A 95 5.26 -12.65 64.97
CA LYS A 95 5.68 -11.23 65.02
C LYS A 95 6.98 -10.97 64.25
N ALA A 96 7.78 -12.01 64.03
CA ALA A 96 8.93 -11.98 63.13
C ALA A 96 8.58 -12.40 61.68
N GLY A 97 7.32 -12.74 61.41
CA GLY A 97 6.88 -13.27 60.11
C GLY A 97 7.34 -14.70 59.82
N LEU A 98 7.88 -15.41 60.82
CA LEU A 98 8.34 -16.79 60.70
C LEU A 98 7.16 -17.74 60.99
N LEU A 99 6.36 -18.00 59.95
CA LEU A 99 5.20 -18.91 60.00
C LEU A 99 5.60 -20.36 59.66
N PRO A 100 4.82 -21.37 60.12
CA PRO A 100 4.89 -22.71 59.55
C PRO A 100 4.55 -22.68 58.06
N GLU A 101 5.38 -23.32 57.24
CA GLU A 101 5.14 -23.50 55.81
C GLU A 101 5.01 -24.98 55.49
N ILE A 102 3.94 -25.32 54.77
CA ILE A 102 3.69 -26.67 54.27
C ILE A 102 3.74 -26.62 52.75
N ILE A 103 4.55 -27.50 52.17
CA ILE A 103 4.62 -27.70 50.72
C ILE A 103 3.68 -28.86 50.37
N VAL A 104 2.74 -28.62 49.46
CA VAL A 104 1.80 -29.63 48.94
C VAL A 104 1.73 -29.56 47.43
N ASP A 105 1.61 -30.72 46.79
CA ASP A 105 1.44 -30.79 45.34
C ASP A 105 0.09 -30.20 44.94
N GLU A 106 0.04 -29.50 43.82
CA GLU A 106 -1.20 -28.95 43.28
C GLU A 106 -2.04 -29.96 42.49
N GLU A 107 -3.11 -29.49 41.85
CA GLU A 107 -4.06 -30.24 41.02
C GLU A 107 -4.75 -31.45 41.70
N GLN A 108 -4.42 -31.70 42.97
CA GLN A 108 -4.92 -32.78 43.81
C GLN A 108 -6.45 -32.80 43.88
N PRO A 109 -7.08 -33.99 43.94
CA PRO A 109 -8.52 -34.11 44.11
C PRO A 109 -9.05 -33.33 45.32
N VAL A 110 -10.24 -32.75 45.18
CA VAL A 110 -10.95 -32.11 46.30
C VAL A 110 -11.21 -33.13 47.41
N GLY A 111 -10.91 -32.76 48.65
CA GLY A 111 -10.95 -33.64 49.82
C GLY A 111 -9.63 -34.37 50.12
N SER A 112 -8.56 -34.13 49.36
CA SER A 112 -7.23 -34.70 49.65
C SER A 112 -6.68 -34.15 50.96
N VAL A 113 -6.12 -35.03 51.80
CA VAL A 113 -5.49 -34.64 53.08
C VAL A 113 -4.11 -34.03 52.80
N LEU A 114 -4.03 -32.72 52.99
CA LEU A 114 -2.84 -31.89 52.79
C LEU A 114 -1.88 -31.97 53.97
N TYR A 115 -2.42 -32.05 55.19
CA TYR A 115 -1.66 -32.09 56.44
C TYR A 115 -2.50 -32.66 57.58
N THR A 116 -1.86 -32.97 58.71
CA THR A 116 -2.56 -33.35 59.95
C THR A 116 -2.04 -32.50 61.10
N LEU A 117 -2.89 -31.61 61.61
CA LEU A 117 -2.64 -30.84 62.82
C LEU A 117 -2.61 -31.76 64.04
N LEU A 118 -1.78 -31.41 65.02
CA LEU A 118 -1.82 -32.04 66.34
C LEU A 118 -1.65 -30.97 67.41
N GLY A 119 -2.70 -30.76 68.20
CA GLY A 119 -2.69 -30.01 69.44
C GLY A 119 -2.76 -30.96 70.64
N THR A 120 -2.19 -30.55 71.76
CA THR A 120 -2.32 -31.25 73.05
C THR A 120 -2.63 -30.26 74.16
N ASP A 121 -3.58 -30.61 75.02
CA ASP A 121 -3.78 -29.96 76.31
C ASP A 121 -3.16 -30.80 77.45
N LYS A 122 -3.11 -30.27 78.67
CA LYS A 122 -2.61 -30.92 79.89
C LYS A 122 -3.71 -31.23 80.91
N ASP A 123 -4.89 -30.62 80.78
CA ASP A 123 -6.02 -30.87 81.67
C ASP A 123 -6.70 -32.22 81.33
N MET A 124 -7.56 -32.70 82.23
CA MET A 124 -8.13 -34.05 82.14
C MET A 124 -9.58 -34.05 81.65
N GLY A 125 -9.97 -35.11 80.93
CA GLY A 125 -11.34 -35.29 80.47
C GLY A 125 -11.71 -34.31 79.35
N GLN A 126 -12.84 -33.59 79.50
CA GLN A 126 -13.32 -32.65 78.47
C GLN A 126 -12.46 -31.38 78.40
N ASN A 127 -11.92 -30.91 79.53
CA ASN A 127 -10.92 -29.84 79.58
C ASN A 127 -9.67 -30.19 78.76
N GLY A 128 -9.33 -31.48 78.66
CA GLY A 128 -8.21 -31.96 77.84
C GLY A 128 -8.53 -32.26 76.36
N LEU A 129 -9.80 -32.14 75.93
CA LEU A 129 -10.25 -32.64 74.63
C LEU A 129 -10.19 -31.55 73.55
N VAL A 130 -9.14 -31.60 72.72
CA VAL A 130 -8.88 -30.63 71.65
C VAL A 130 -9.72 -30.91 70.39
N GLU A 131 -10.39 -29.87 69.88
CA GLU A 131 -10.97 -29.82 68.53
C GLU A 131 -10.32 -28.74 67.65
N TYR A 132 -10.31 -28.96 66.34
CA TYR A 132 -9.70 -28.07 65.34
C TYR A 132 -10.71 -27.29 64.51
N TYR A 133 -10.39 -26.03 64.23
CA TYR A 133 -11.21 -25.08 63.50
C TYR A 133 -10.35 -24.25 62.52
N LEU A 134 -10.95 -23.79 61.43
CA LEU A 134 -10.39 -22.74 60.57
C LEU A 134 -11.04 -21.41 60.93
N ASN A 135 -10.23 -20.37 61.15
CA ASN A 135 -10.71 -19.02 61.42
C ASN A 135 -10.88 -18.24 60.10
N PRO A 136 -11.99 -17.49 59.92
CA PRO A 136 -12.13 -16.58 58.80
C PRO A 136 -11.07 -15.46 58.82
N THR A 137 -10.28 -15.38 57.75
CA THR A 137 -9.21 -14.39 57.54
C THR A 137 -9.55 -13.40 56.43
N THR A 138 -8.97 -12.20 56.46
CA THR A 138 -9.29 -11.10 55.52
C THR A 138 -8.90 -11.38 54.06
N ASN A 139 -7.90 -12.23 53.83
CA ASN A 139 -7.51 -12.73 52.51
C ASN A 139 -8.49 -13.76 51.91
N ARG A 140 -9.40 -14.33 52.72
CA ARG A 140 -10.35 -15.39 52.38
C ARG A 140 -9.74 -16.74 51.96
N ASP A 141 -8.45 -16.94 52.22
CA ASP A 141 -7.74 -18.19 51.84
C ASP A 141 -8.27 -19.43 52.56
N TYR A 142 -8.86 -19.25 53.75
CA TYR A 142 -9.54 -20.32 54.51
C TYR A 142 -10.68 -20.99 53.71
N GLU A 143 -11.23 -20.35 52.68
CA GLU A 143 -12.33 -20.91 51.86
C GLU A 143 -11.85 -22.02 50.90
N TYR A 144 -10.54 -22.15 50.68
CA TYR A 144 -9.95 -23.21 49.86
C TYR A 144 -9.67 -24.51 50.64
N PHE A 145 -9.93 -24.53 51.95
CA PHE A 145 -9.58 -25.62 52.85
C PHE A 145 -10.71 -25.98 53.82
N THR A 146 -10.70 -27.21 54.33
CA THR A 146 -11.51 -27.65 55.47
C THR A 146 -10.61 -28.34 56.50
N VAL A 147 -11.06 -28.40 57.76
CA VAL A 147 -10.35 -29.16 58.81
C VAL A 147 -11.32 -30.11 59.52
N ALA A 148 -10.90 -31.38 59.64
CA ALA A 148 -11.64 -32.39 60.38
C ALA A 148 -11.49 -32.15 61.88
N ARG A 149 -12.58 -31.75 62.55
CA ARG A 149 -12.56 -31.28 63.96
C ARG A 149 -11.83 -32.19 64.95
N VAL A 150 -11.87 -33.51 64.75
CA VAL A 150 -11.33 -34.49 65.72
C VAL A 150 -9.99 -35.06 65.28
N SER A 151 -9.77 -35.35 63.99
CA SER A 151 -8.50 -35.92 63.51
C SER A 151 -7.43 -34.87 63.18
N GLY A 152 -7.80 -33.59 63.06
CA GLY A 152 -6.88 -32.52 62.69
C GLY A 152 -6.45 -32.55 61.21
N GLU A 153 -7.04 -33.43 60.40
CA GLU A 153 -6.79 -33.48 58.96
C GLU A 153 -7.23 -32.18 58.29
N LEU A 154 -6.27 -31.48 57.70
CA LEU A 154 -6.48 -30.33 56.82
C LEU A 154 -6.65 -30.85 55.40
N GLN A 155 -7.80 -30.60 54.79
CA GLN A 155 -8.21 -31.15 53.49
C GLN A 155 -8.51 -30.03 52.49
N SER A 156 -8.27 -30.27 51.20
CA SER A 156 -8.62 -29.32 50.12
C SER A 156 -10.14 -29.19 49.98
N ALA A 157 -10.68 -27.96 50.00
CA ALA A 157 -12.11 -27.68 49.74
C ALA A 157 -12.38 -27.39 48.25
N SER A 158 -11.35 -26.92 47.55
CA SER A 158 -11.32 -26.64 46.12
C SER A 158 -10.10 -27.32 45.49
N ARG A 159 -10.06 -27.43 44.17
CA ARG A 159 -8.81 -27.75 43.46
C ARG A 159 -7.82 -26.61 43.68
N LEU A 160 -6.55 -26.95 43.91
CA LEU A 160 -5.46 -26.02 44.16
C LEU A 160 -4.57 -25.95 42.92
N ASP A 161 -4.11 -24.75 42.59
CA ASP A 161 -3.62 -24.38 41.25
C ASP A 161 -2.70 -23.16 41.41
N ARG A 162 -1.42 -23.32 41.09
CA ARG A 162 -0.31 -22.44 41.46
C ARG A 162 -0.19 -21.25 40.52
N GLU A 163 -0.58 -21.44 39.27
CA GLU A 163 -0.68 -20.43 38.19
C GLU A 163 -1.74 -19.39 38.56
N LYS A 164 -2.83 -19.83 39.22
CA LYS A 164 -3.79 -18.94 39.89
C LYS A 164 -3.26 -18.41 41.22
N LYS A 165 -2.67 -19.26 42.08
CA LYS A 165 -2.14 -18.85 43.39
C LYS A 165 -1.14 -19.84 44.02
N GLU A 166 0.15 -19.49 43.96
CA GLU A 166 1.26 -20.26 44.55
C GLU A 166 1.18 -20.44 46.09
N VAL A 167 0.75 -19.42 46.85
CA VAL A 167 0.83 -19.42 48.32
C VAL A 167 -0.45 -18.91 48.98
N TYR A 168 -1.02 -19.71 49.88
CA TYR A 168 -2.18 -19.39 50.70
C TYR A 168 -1.77 -19.20 52.17
N GLU A 169 -2.40 -18.27 52.89
CA GLU A 169 -2.16 -18.06 54.32
C GLU A 169 -3.46 -18.26 55.12
N ILE A 170 -3.50 -19.26 55.98
CA ILE A 170 -4.68 -19.62 56.78
C ILE A 170 -4.38 -19.50 58.27
N GLN A 171 -5.42 -19.30 59.08
CA GLN A 171 -5.32 -19.38 60.54
C GLN A 171 -6.13 -20.57 61.05
N VAL A 172 -5.43 -21.52 61.66
CA VAL A 172 -6.04 -22.65 62.36
C VAL A 172 -6.18 -22.33 63.85
N ARG A 173 -7.19 -22.92 64.48
CA ARG A 173 -7.51 -22.73 65.90
C ARG A 173 -7.74 -24.09 66.56
N ALA A 174 -6.97 -24.38 67.59
CA ALA A 174 -7.23 -25.48 68.50
C ALA A 174 -8.03 -24.93 69.70
N GLU A 175 -9.10 -25.61 70.06
CA GLU A 175 -10.01 -25.24 71.16
C GLU A 175 -10.34 -26.48 71.99
N ASP A 176 -10.33 -26.37 73.32
CA ASP A 176 -10.73 -27.45 74.22
C ASP A 176 -12.26 -27.49 74.43
N GLN A 177 -12.74 -28.46 75.21
CA GLN A 177 -14.15 -28.52 75.67
C GLN A 177 -14.27 -28.23 77.17
N GLY A 178 -13.42 -27.33 77.68
CA GLY A 178 -13.29 -26.98 79.07
C GLY A 178 -14.45 -26.16 79.65
N GLN A 179 -14.59 -26.23 80.97
CA GLN A 179 -15.58 -25.49 81.74
C GLN A 179 -14.88 -24.67 82.85
N PRO A 180 -15.41 -23.49 83.25
CA PRO A 180 -16.68 -22.89 82.85
C PRO A 180 -16.68 -22.25 81.44
N ALA A 181 -15.52 -22.12 80.79
CA ALA A 181 -15.40 -21.68 79.40
C ALA A 181 -14.23 -22.42 78.72
N PRO A 182 -14.33 -22.71 77.41
CA PRO A 182 -13.25 -23.35 76.69
C PRO A 182 -12.10 -22.36 76.45
N LEU A 183 -10.87 -22.88 76.43
CA LEU A 183 -9.68 -22.11 76.06
C LEU A 183 -9.19 -22.54 74.67
N SER A 184 -8.53 -21.61 73.98
CA SER A 184 -8.09 -21.83 72.60
C SER A 184 -6.80 -21.11 72.25
N THR A 185 -6.18 -21.61 71.19
CA THR A 185 -4.91 -21.15 70.65
C THR A 185 -5.02 -21.09 69.13
N THR A 186 -4.59 -19.98 68.55
CA THR A 186 -4.53 -19.77 67.10
C THR A 186 -3.10 -19.90 66.59
N LEU A 187 -2.94 -20.43 65.38
CA LEU A 187 -1.69 -20.50 64.64
C LEU A 187 -1.95 -20.11 63.19
N THR A 188 -1.30 -19.04 62.73
CA THR A 188 -1.29 -18.66 61.32
C THR A 188 -0.20 -19.45 60.59
N MET A 189 -0.48 -19.95 59.40
CA MET A 189 0.36 -20.90 58.66
C MET A 189 0.20 -20.74 57.14
N ARG A 190 1.30 -20.97 56.41
CA ARG A 190 1.34 -20.90 54.94
C ARG A 190 1.24 -22.28 54.32
N ILE A 191 0.47 -22.36 53.24
CA ILE A 191 0.38 -23.52 52.36
C ILE A 191 0.94 -23.05 51.01
N LYS A 192 2.10 -23.56 50.65
CA LYS A 192 2.75 -23.30 49.37
C LYS A 192 2.51 -24.50 48.45
N LEU A 193 2.05 -24.21 47.24
CA LEU A 193 1.89 -25.22 46.21
C LEU A 193 3.26 -25.61 45.62
N ARG A 194 3.42 -26.90 45.34
CA ARG A 194 4.52 -27.45 44.55
C ARG A 194 4.01 -27.72 43.15
N ASP A 195 4.67 -27.01 42.25
CA ASP A 195 4.66 -27.14 40.80
C ASP A 195 4.46 -28.58 40.30
N ILE A 196 3.45 -28.74 39.44
CA ILE A 196 3.28 -29.89 38.55
C ILE A 196 3.48 -29.42 37.10
N ASP A 197 3.99 -30.32 36.27
CA ASP A 197 4.18 -30.18 34.82
C ASP A 197 2.81 -30.36 34.14
N ASP A 198 2.11 -29.26 33.87
CA ASP A 198 0.66 -29.21 33.60
C ASP A 198 0.23 -28.19 32.52
N ILE A 199 1.03 -27.15 32.25
CA ILE A 199 0.74 -26.14 31.21
C ILE A 199 1.70 -26.21 30.01
N GLU A 200 1.25 -26.75 28.88
CA GLU A 200 2.04 -26.80 27.64
C GLU A 200 2.51 -25.39 27.15
N PRO A 201 3.78 -25.24 26.72
CA PRO A 201 4.35 -23.99 26.20
C PRO A 201 3.52 -23.34 25.08
N SER A 202 3.13 -22.09 25.27
CA SER A 202 2.11 -21.41 24.45
C SER A 202 2.59 -20.12 23.78
N TYR A 203 2.22 -19.92 22.53
CA TYR A 203 2.39 -18.68 21.76
C TYR A 203 1.18 -17.72 21.84
N LYS A 204 0.28 -17.91 22.81
CA LYS A 204 -0.86 -17.01 23.05
C LYS A 204 -0.40 -15.55 23.18
N GLY A 205 -0.98 -14.68 22.36
CA GLY A 205 -0.66 -13.25 22.33
C GLY A 205 0.52 -12.85 21.43
N VAL A 206 1.21 -13.81 20.79
CA VAL A 206 2.22 -13.52 19.76
C VAL A 206 1.54 -13.15 18.44
N ILE A 207 2.11 -12.17 17.73
CA ILE A 207 1.64 -11.74 16.41
C ILE A 207 2.12 -12.75 15.36
N MET A 208 1.19 -13.22 14.52
CA MET A 208 1.43 -14.23 13.48
C MET A 208 1.24 -13.62 12.08
N PRO A 209 2.12 -13.92 11.09
CA PRO A 209 3.40 -14.62 11.25
C PRO A 209 4.44 -13.78 12.02
N GLN A 210 5.41 -14.45 12.63
CA GLN A 210 6.68 -13.80 12.93
C GLN A 210 7.44 -13.62 11.60
N VAL A 211 7.55 -12.39 11.13
CA VAL A 211 8.35 -12.05 9.94
C VAL A 211 9.82 -11.93 10.32
N LEU A 212 10.68 -12.63 9.59
CA LEU A 212 12.13 -12.56 9.65
C LEU A 212 12.70 -12.30 8.25
N HIS A 213 13.97 -11.92 8.19
CA HIS A 213 14.65 -11.51 6.95
C HIS A 213 15.97 -12.27 6.80
N VAL A 214 16.32 -12.66 5.58
CA VAL A 214 17.62 -13.28 5.28
C VAL A 214 18.16 -12.78 3.95
N ILE A 215 19.38 -12.28 3.95
CA ILE A 215 20.06 -11.87 2.71
C ILE A 215 20.54 -13.12 1.97
N GLU A 216 20.29 -13.15 0.66
CA GLU A 216 20.59 -14.28 -0.22
C GLU A 216 22.10 -14.53 -0.47
N GLU A 217 22.39 -15.54 -1.29
CA GLU A 217 23.73 -16.07 -1.62
C GLU A 217 24.63 -16.50 -0.45
N LYS A 218 24.11 -16.46 0.77
CA LYS A 218 24.83 -16.82 2.01
C LYS A 218 24.53 -18.25 2.42
N ASN A 219 25.56 -19.09 2.44
CA ASN A 219 25.51 -20.41 3.06
C ASN A 219 25.65 -20.29 4.59
N ASN A 220 24.93 -21.12 5.36
CA ASN A 220 24.88 -21.07 6.83
C ASN A 220 24.47 -19.68 7.36
N ALA A 221 23.58 -18.99 6.65
CA ALA A 221 23.14 -17.65 7.02
C ALA A 221 22.32 -17.69 8.32
N TYR A 222 22.53 -16.71 9.20
CA TYR A 222 21.66 -16.48 10.35
C TYR A 222 20.40 -15.73 9.87
N ILE A 223 19.22 -16.27 10.16
CA ILE A 223 17.92 -15.68 9.78
C ILE A 223 17.38 -14.82 10.92
N GLY A 224 17.46 -15.30 12.17
CA GLY A 224 16.92 -14.56 13.32
C GLY A 224 16.78 -15.40 14.58
N GLN A 225 16.24 -14.77 15.62
CA GLN A 225 15.73 -15.48 16.80
C GLN A 225 14.21 -15.64 16.68
N ILE A 226 13.76 -16.88 16.86
CA ILE A 226 12.36 -17.23 17.01
C ILE A 226 11.85 -16.68 18.33
N GLN A 227 10.61 -16.18 18.33
CA GLN A 227 9.91 -15.73 19.53
C GLN A 227 9.88 -16.86 20.57
N SER A 228 10.04 -16.52 21.86
CA SER A 228 9.82 -17.48 22.93
C SER A 228 8.34 -17.79 23.05
N ALA A 229 8.00 -19.07 23.20
CA ALA A 229 6.74 -19.44 23.82
C ALA A 229 6.75 -18.98 25.29
N PHE A 230 5.56 -18.76 25.86
CA PHE A 230 5.35 -18.58 27.29
C PHE A 230 4.82 -19.88 27.88
N ASP A 231 5.49 -20.32 28.93
CA ASP A 231 5.23 -21.52 29.70
C ASP A 231 5.00 -21.03 31.13
N ALA A 232 3.92 -21.48 31.77
CA ALA A 232 3.48 -20.91 33.03
C ALA A 232 4.21 -21.51 34.24
N ASP A 233 4.77 -22.71 34.09
CA ASP A 233 5.17 -23.57 35.20
C ASP A 233 6.50 -23.07 35.80
N SER A 234 7.00 -23.72 36.86
CA SER A 234 8.30 -23.33 37.45
C SER A 234 9.46 -24.06 36.78
N TYR A 235 10.67 -23.54 37.01
CA TYR A 235 11.87 -24.29 36.67
C TYR A 235 11.99 -25.53 37.59
N PRO A 236 12.15 -26.75 37.05
CA PRO A 236 12.62 -27.06 35.70
C PRO A 236 11.55 -27.54 34.70
N ASN A 237 10.26 -27.55 35.07
CA ASN A 237 9.18 -28.01 34.20
C ASN A 237 9.07 -27.10 32.97
N ASN A 238 9.17 -25.77 33.18
CA ASN A 238 9.07 -24.75 32.13
C ASN A 238 10.24 -24.65 31.12
N LEU A 239 10.99 -25.74 30.92
CA LEU A 239 12.15 -25.81 30.02
C LEU A 239 11.75 -26.10 28.57
N THR A 240 11.09 -25.13 27.94
CA THR A 240 10.68 -25.21 26.54
C THR A 240 11.86 -25.43 25.57
N CYS A 241 11.76 -26.47 24.74
CA CYS A 241 12.55 -26.67 23.52
C CYS A 241 11.73 -26.35 22.25
N TYR A 242 12.43 -25.98 21.17
CA TYR A 242 11.82 -25.48 19.93
C TYR A 242 12.18 -26.32 18.70
N TYR A 243 11.19 -26.70 17.90
CA TYR A 243 11.35 -27.67 16.80
C TYR A 243 10.75 -27.18 15.48
N LEU A 244 11.41 -27.50 14.37
CA LEU A 244 10.86 -27.33 13.02
C LEU A 244 9.71 -28.33 12.80
N TYR A 245 8.55 -27.84 12.35
CA TYR A 245 7.31 -28.61 12.23
C TYR A 245 6.69 -28.46 10.82
N GLY A 246 6.32 -29.58 10.19
CA GLY A 246 5.82 -29.62 8.82
C GLY A 246 6.83 -30.14 7.79
N ASN A 247 6.44 -30.10 6.52
CA ASN A 247 7.20 -30.65 5.39
C ASN A 247 8.13 -29.62 4.71
N TYR A 248 7.90 -28.32 4.94
CA TYR A 248 8.66 -27.21 4.36
C TYR A 248 9.78 -26.74 5.29
N THR A 249 10.72 -27.65 5.56
CA THR A 249 11.89 -27.41 6.44
C THR A 249 13.22 -27.62 5.72
N ASP A 250 13.19 -28.07 4.45
CA ASP A 250 14.39 -28.33 3.66
C ASP A 250 15.17 -27.03 3.37
N GLY A 251 16.42 -26.99 3.81
CA GLY A 251 17.25 -25.79 3.81
C GLY A 251 17.28 -25.02 5.14
N LEU A 252 16.49 -25.40 6.16
CA LEU A 252 16.46 -24.73 7.47
C LEU A 252 17.08 -25.57 8.59
N TYR A 253 17.68 -24.89 9.57
CA TYR A 253 18.12 -25.48 10.85
C TYR A 253 17.72 -24.54 12.00
N LEU A 254 17.18 -25.11 13.07
CA LEU A 254 16.81 -24.39 14.30
C LEU A 254 17.62 -24.94 15.47
N ASP A 255 18.30 -24.06 16.19
CA ASP A 255 18.83 -24.39 17.52
C ASP A 255 17.68 -24.42 18.53
N LYS A 256 17.34 -25.63 18.98
CA LYS A 256 16.19 -25.88 19.87
C LYS A 256 16.29 -25.27 21.26
N TYR A 257 17.47 -24.78 21.68
CA TYR A 257 17.68 -24.11 22.96
C TYR A 257 17.86 -22.61 22.80
N ASN A 258 18.66 -22.18 21.82
CA ASN A 258 18.97 -20.77 21.60
C ASN A 258 17.89 -20.03 20.78
N ARG A 259 16.88 -20.74 20.25
CA ARG A 259 15.84 -20.23 19.35
C ARG A 259 16.38 -19.60 18.07
N THR A 260 17.62 -19.88 17.69
CA THR A 260 18.28 -19.26 16.52
C THR A 260 18.02 -20.07 15.26
N LEU A 261 17.37 -19.45 14.27
CA LEU A 261 17.05 -20.03 12.97
C LEU A 261 18.17 -19.70 11.96
N PHE A 262 18.58 -20.71 11.21
CA PHE A 262 19.65 -20.64 10.21
C PHE A 262 19.24 -21.25 8.87
N LEU A 263 19.83 -20.73 7.81
CA LEU A 263 19.70 -21.21 6.43
C LEU A 263 20.91 -22.09 6.07
N THR A 264 20.70 -23.40 5.90
CA THR A 264 21.77 -24.41 5.71
C THR A 264 22.36 -24.47 4.29
N ARG A 265 21.68 -23.87 3.31
CA ARG A 265 22.11 -23.76 1.91
C ARG A 265 21.86 -22.34 1.41
N LYS A 266 22.67 -21.81 0.49
CA LYS A 266 22.33 -20.55 -0.18
C LYS A 266 20.95 -20.64 -0.83
N VAL A 267 20.20 -19.54 -0.76
CA VAL A 267 18.96 -19.31 -1.51
C VAL A 267 19.22 -18.16 -2.47
N ASP A 268 18.43 -18.14 -3.54
CA ASP A 268 18.44 -17.25 -4.71
C ASP A 268 16.99 -16.72 -4.80
N ARG A 269 16.83 -15.40 -4.69
CA ARG A 269 15.54 -14.71 -4.50
C ARG A 269 14.65 -14.83 -5.73
N GLU A 270 15.26 -14.83 -6.91
CA GLU A 270 14.66 -15.03 -8.24
C GLU A 270 13.96 -16.38 -8.35
N THR A 271 14.47 -17.39 -7.63
CA THR A 271 13.84 -18.70 -7.49
C THR A 271 12.89 -18.76 -6.29
N ILE A 272 13.24 -18.16 -5.14
CA ILE A 272 12.46 -18.20 -3.90
C ILE A 272 12.55 -16.87 -3.14
N SER A 273 11.52 -16.02 -3.26
CA SER A 273 11.46 -14.72 -2.58
C SER A 273 11.00 -14.77 -1.11
N SER A 274 10.34 -15.85 -0.68
CA SER A 274 10.04 -16.12 0.73
C SER A 274 9.94 -17.61 1.05
N LEU A 275 10.21 -17.95 2.31
CA LEU A 275 10.09 -19.28 2.89
C LEU A 275 9.11 -19.20 4.07
N SER A 276 8.12 -20.10 4.14
CA SER A 276 7.21 -20.19 5.27
C SER A 276 7.37 -21.52 6.02
N THR A 277 7.42 -21.46 7.35
CA THR A 277 7.65 -22.63 8.20
C THR A 277 6.87 -22.51 9.51
N VAL A 278 6.78 -23.60 10.26
CA VAL A 278 6.13 -23.63 11.57
C VAL A 278 7.14 -24.11 12.60
N ILE A 279 7.22 -23.41 13.73
CA ILE A 279 7.97 -23.86 14.90
C ILE A 279 6.97 -24.40 15.92
N LYS A 280 7.23 -25.57 16.49
CA LYS A 280 6.46 -26.12 17.62
C LYS A 280 7.30 -26.08 18.89
N ALA A 281 6.71 -25.58 19.97
CA ALA A 281 7.27 -25.59 21.31
C ALA A 281 6.88 -26.88 22.06
N SER A 282 7.77 -27.38 22.93
CA SER A 282 7.49 -28.46 23.91
C SER A 282 8.63 -28.57 24.92
N GLU A 283 8.30 -28.87 26.16
CA GLU A 283 9.19 -29.28 27.27
C GLU A 283 9.98 -30.57 26.96
N ASN A 284 9.49 -31.42 26.04
CA ASN A 284 10.15 -32.67 25.65
C ASN A 284 11.40 -32.43 24.77
N CYS A 285 12.45 -31.93 25.40
CA CYS A 285 13.76 -31.68 24.84
C CYS A 285 14.50 -32.93 24.32
N ASN A 286 13.96 -34.15 24.46
CA ASN A 286 14.55 -35.37 23.89
C ASN A 286 14.20 -35.60 22.40
N LEU A 287 13.23 -34.85 21.86
CA LEU A 287 12.81 -34.97 20.47
C LEU A 287 13.84 -34.35 19.49
N THR A 288 13.63 -34.62 18.21
CA THR A 288 14.39 -34.08 17.06
C THR A 288 13.44 -33.38 16.09
N ASN A 289 13.97 -32.53 15.20
CA ASN A 289 13.17 -31.95 14.11
C ASN A 289 12.57 -33.05 13.23
N ASP A 290 13.34 -34.10 12.91
CA ASP A 290 12.90 -35.25 12.10
C ASP A 290 11.65 -35.93 12.66
N PHE A 291 11.50 -36.00 13.99
CA PHE A 291 10.29 -36.53 14.63
C PHE A 291 9.06 -35.70 14.23
N TYR A 292 9.10 -34.39 14.44
CA TYR A 292 7.96 -33.51 14.15
C TYR A 292 7.69 -33.34 12.65
N ILE A 293 8.73 -33.35 11.81
CA ILE A 293 8.60 -33.45 10.34
C ILE A 293 7.88 -34.77 9.97
N SER A 294 8.26 -35.90 10.58
CA SER A 294 7.65 -37.20 10.29
C SER A 294 6.19 -37.31 10.75
N VAL A 295 5.83 -36.69 11.87
CA VAL A 295 4.45 -36.63 12.40
C VAL A 295 3.55 -35.77 11.49
N ALA A 296 4.10 -34.72 10.89
CA ALA A 296 3.37 -33.83 9.98
C ALA A 296 3.18 -34.38 8.55
N ASN A 297 3.67 -35.59 8.24
CA ASN A 297 3.53 -36.22 6.91
C ASN A 297 2.11 -36.76 6.64
N ILE A 298 1.14 -35.85 6.53
CA ILE A 298 -0.14 -36.14 5.88
C ILE A 298 0.10 -36.23 4.37
N SER A 299 -0.42 -37.28 3.73
CA SER A 299 -0.12 -37.64 2.35
C SER A 299 -0.74 -36.69 1.31
N TYR A 300 -0.08 -35.56 1.04
CA TYR A 300 -0.50 -34.58 0.04
C TYR A 300 0.56 -34.32 -1.05
N THR A 301 0.08 -34.02 -2.25
CA THR A 301 0.90 -33.84 -3.45
C THR A 301 1.67 -32.52 -3.45
N THR A 302 2.92 -32.56 -3.91
CA THR A 302 3.85 -31.43 -3.94
C THR A 302 3.38 -30.28 -4.83
N VAL A 303 2.85 -29.22 -4.22
CA VAL A 303 2.72 -27.89 -4.83
C VAL A 303 3.11 -26.85 -3.77
N PRO A 304 4.23 -26.14 -3.92
CA PRO A 304 4.54 -24.97 -3.10
C PRO A 304 3.51 -23.88 -3.41
N MET A 305 2.71 -23.47 -2.41
CA MET A 305 1.73 -22.39 -2.59
C MET A 305 2.31 -21.06 -2.13
N LEU A 306 2.73 -20.26 -3.13
CA LEU A 306 3.15 -18.88 -2.97
C LEU A 306 2.11 -18.08 -2.17
N ASN A 307 2.56 -17.28 -1.20
CA ASN A 307 1.74 -16.37 -0.40
C ASN A 307 0.54 -17.04 0.32
N SER A 308 0.80 -18.14 1.04
CA SER A 308 -0.22 -18.83 1.84
C SER A 308 0.29 -19.31 3.20
N ILE A 309 -0.64 -19.44 4.15
CA ILE A 309 -0.40 -20.01 5.49
C ILE A 309 0.20 -21.43 5.32
N PRO A 310 1.26 -21.81 6.04
CA PRO A 310 1.82 -23.16 5.97
C PRO A 310 0.76 -24.22 6.19
N ILE A 311 0.72 -25.24 5.32
CA ILE A 311 -0.28 -26.33 5.40
C ILE A 311 -0.16 -27.12 6.71
N SER A 312 0.99 -27.06 7.39
CA SER A 312 1.22 -27.62 8.72
C SER A 312 0.73 -26.75 9.88
N TYR A 313 0.45 -25.45 9.68
CA TYR A 313 0.06 -24.54 10.76
C TYR A 313 -1.39 -24.77 11.18
N ASN A 314 -1.59 -25.08 12.46
CA ASN A 314 -2.91 -25.16 13.08
C ASN A 314 -3.12 -23.96 14.02
N SER A 315 -3.99 -23.03 13.65
CA SER A 315 -4.34 -21.87 14.48
C SER A 315 -5.10 -22.19 15.77
N SER A 316 -5.40 -23.47 16.03
CA SER A 316 -5.94 -23.99 17.29
C SER A 316 -4.93 -24.82 18.10
N ASP A 317 -3.70 -24.98 17.63
CA ASP A 317 -2.59 -25.55 18.42
C ASP A 317 -1.72 -24.39 18.92
N ASP A 318 -2.00 -23.91 20.12
CA ASP A 318 -1.31 -22.76 20.72
C ASP A 318 0.20 -22.96 20.93
N THR A 319 0.72 -24.18 20.78
CA THR A 319 2.17 -24.47 20.85
C THR A 319 2.89 -24.18 19.53
N GLN A 320 2.17 -23.79 18.47
CA GLN A 320 2.71 -23.51 17.14
C GLN A 320 2.90 -22.02 16.87
N LEU A 321 3.99 -21.70 16.19
CA LEU A 321 4.35 -20.37 15.71
C LEU A 321 4.61 -20.43 14.21
N TRP A 322 3.79 -19.71 13.43
CA TRP A 322 4.05 -19.51 12.01
C TRP A 322 5.15 -18.45 11.85
N VAL A 323 6.24 -18.83 11.19
CA VAL A 323 7.35 -17.96 10.80
C VAL A 323 7.34 -17.77 9.29
N GLU A 324 7.47 -16.53 8.84
CA GLU A 324 7.67 -16.18 7.44
C GLU A 324 9.06 -15.53 7.31
N VAL A 325 9.90 -16.09 6.45
CA VAL A 325 11.25 -15.59 6.18
C VAL A 325 11.24 -14.97 4.79
N LEU A 326 11.36 -13.64 4.74
CA LEU A 326 11.53 -12.91 3.49
C LEU A 326 13.00 -12.97 3.07
N VAL A 327 13.23 -13.15 1.77
CA VAL A 327 14.58 -13.15 1.20
C VAL A 327 14.89 -11.73 0.75
N ASP A 328 15.89 -11.12 1.40
CA ASP A 328 16.36 -9.76 1.10
C ASP A 328 17.24 -9.79 -0.16
N ASP A 329 16.79 -8.99 -1.12
CA ASP A 329 17.38 -8.79 -2.45
C ASP A 329 18.80 -8.20 -2.39
N ILE A 330 19.73 -8.78 -3.15
CA ILE A 330 21.01 -8.16 -3.50
C ILE A 330 21.03 -7.76 -4.98
N ASN A 331 22.06 -7.02 -5.37
CA ASN A 331 22.31 -6.63 -6.76
C ASN A 331 23.31 -7.64 -7.35
N ASP A 332 22.82 -8.74 -7.93
CA ASP A 332 23.65 -9.83 -8.50
C ASP A 332 23.33 -10.20 -9.96
N ASN A 333 22.15 -9.83 -10.47
CA ASN A 333 21.85 -9.99 -11.88
C ASN A 333 22.28 -8.73 -12.66
N PRO A 334 23.10 -8.85 -13.73
CA PRO A 334 23.37 -7.72 -14.59
C PRO A 334 22.12 -7.32 -15.37
N PRO A 335 21.88 -6.01 -15.57
CA PRO A 335 20.84 -5.55 -16.49
C PRO A 335 21.16 -5.99 -17.92
N GLN A 336 20.22 -6.65 -18.58
CA GLN A 336 20.38 -7.30 -19.87
C GLN A 336 19.49 -6.67 -20.94
N PHE A 337 20.05 -6.39 -22.12
CA PHE A 337 19.23 -5.97 -23.25
C PHE A 337 18.39 -7.13 -23.78
N LEU A 338 17.12 -6.88 -24.09
CA LEU A 338 16.22 -7.84 -24.75
C LEU A 338 16.70 -8.23 -26.17
N TYR A 339 17.54 -7.38 -26.79
CA TYR A 339 18.16 -7.59 -28.08
C TYR A 339 19.54 -6.89 -28.11
N HIS A 340 20.60 -7.55 -28.61
CA HIS A 340 21.92 -6.92 -28.71
C HIS A 340 22.10 -6.03 -29.96
N GLU A 341 21.15 -6.04 -30.89
CA GLU A 341 21.09 -5.09 -32.01
C GLU A 341 19.77 -4.33 -32.03
N PHE A 342 19.86 -3.00 -32.15
CA PHE A 342 18.74 -2.09 -32.36
C PHE A 342 18.95 -1.29 -33.65
N SER A 343 17.87 -0.71 -34.18
CA SER A 343 17.97 0.25 -35.29
C SER A 343 16.92 1.35 -35.18
N THR A 344 17.34 2.58 -35.43
CA THR A 344 16.50 3.77 -35.53
C THR A 344 17.04 4.69 -36.63
N SER A 345 16.42 5.84 -36.86
CA SER A 345 16.88 6.83 -37.84
C SER A 345 16.83 8.26 -37.32
N ALA A 346 17.79 9.07 -37.78
CA ALA A 346 17.82 10.50 -37.59
C ALA A 346 17.56 11.21 -38.92
N ILE A 347 16.74 12.26 -38.89
CA ILE A 347 16.31 12.98 -40.09
C ILE A 347 17.36 14.05 -40.44
N PHE A 348 17.62 14.30 -41.72
CA PHE A 348 18.38 15.48 -42.15
C PHE A 348 17.76 16.77 -41.65
N ASP A 349 18.60 17.74 -41.32
CA ASP A 349 18.22 19.05 -40.76
C ASP A 349 17.46 18.99 -39.40
N VAL A 350 17.39 17.82 -38.74
CA VAL A 350 16.77 17.67 -37.41
C VAL A 350 17.43 18.58 -36.37
N ASP A 351 16.62 19.14 -35.48
CA ASP A 351 17.11 20.05 -34.44
C ASP A 351 17.93 19.30 -33.37
N ILE A 352 18.94 20.00 -32.84
CA ILE A 352 19.78 19.53 -31.75
C ILE A 352 18.95 19.43 -30.48
N GLY A 353 19.04 18.31 -29.76
CA GLY A 353 18.20 17.99 -28.61
C GLY A 353 16.97 17.12 -28.93
N THR A 354 16.84 16.62 -30.15
CA THR A 354 15.74 15.71 -30.54
C THR A 354 16.04 14.28 -30.11
N GLU A 355 15.13 13.65 -29.36
CA GLU A 355 15.18 12.21 -29.05
C GLU A 355 14.78 11.38 -30.28
N ILE A 356 15.58 10.34 -30.59
CA ILE A 356 15.38 9.45 -31.75
C ILE A 356 15.13 7.98 -31.38
N MET A 357 15.35 7.60 -30.11
CA MET A 357 15.08 6.27 -29.57
C MET A 357 15.21 6.31 -28.04
N SER A 358 14.31 5.64 -27.33
CA SER A 358 14.50 5.32 -25.90
C SER A 358 14.80 3.84 -25.74
N LEU A 359 15.85 3.51 -24.98
CA LEU A 359 16.24 2.13 -24.67
C LEU A 359 15.70 1.65 -23.32
N ALA A 360 15.04 2.51 -22.53
CA ALA A 360 14.58 2.19 -21.17
C ALA A 360 13.67 0.95 -21.10
N THR A 361 12.82 0.74 -22.10
CA THR A 361 11.89 -0.41 -22.20
C THR A 361 12.51 -1.63 -22.91
N SER A 362 13.78 -1.54 -23.32
CA SER A 362 14.50 -2.58 -24.06
C SER A 362 15.54 -3.33 -23.21
N VAL A 363 15.55 -3.07 -21.89
CA VAL A 363 16.39 -3.74 -20.89
C VAL A 363 15.47 -4.45 -19.91
N SER A 364 15.82 -5.68 -19.55
CA SER A 364 15.27 -6.38 -18.39
C SER A 364 16.38 -6.58 -17.39
N ASP A 365 16.02 -6.40 -16.13
CA ASP A 365 16.78 -6.83 -14.97
C ASP A 365 15.85 -7.77 -14.17
N LYS A 366 16.40 -8.57 -13.26
CA LYS A 366 15.62 -9.49 -12.41
C LYS A 366 15.44 -8.98 -10.98
N ASP A 367 16.45 -8.26 -10.50
CA ASP A 367 16.55 -7.83 -9.10
C ASP A 367 15.44 -6.81 -8.78
N THR A 368 15.21 -6.48 -7.52
CA THR A 368 14.13 -5.52 -7.17
C THR A 368 14.39 -4.14 -7.78
N PRO A 369 13.34 -3.34 -8.05
CA PRO A 369 13.48 -1.94 -8.49
C PRO A 369 14.33 -1.02 -7.60
N THR A 370 14.68 -1.48 -6.40
CA THR A 370 15.63 -0.84 -5.46
C THR A 370 17.09 -1.09 -5.82
N ASN A 371 17.42 -2.29 -6.31
CA ASN A 371 18.77 -2.67 -6.75
C ASN A 371 18.98 -2.46 -8.26
N SER A 372 17.98 -2.87 -9.07
CA SER A 372 17.95 -2.92 -10.54
C SER A 372 17.90 -1.55 -11.26
N ARG A 373 18.72 -0.57 -10.84
CA ARG A 373 18.60 0.82 -11.29
C ARG A 373 19.38 1.09 -12.58
N ASN A 374 18.77 0.69 -13.69
CA ASN A 374 19.38 0.75 -15.02
C ASN A 374 19.73 2.16 -15.49
N MET A 375 21.03 2.40 -15.66
CA MET A 375 21.64 3.61 -16.20
C MET A 375 22.33 3.34 -17.54
N PHE A 376 22.31 4.31 -18.45
CA PHE A 376 22.82 4.14 -19.81
C PHE A 376 24.02 5.04 -20.13
N LYS A 377 24.98 4.51 -20.92
CA LYS A 377 26.18 5.22 -21.35
C LYS A 377 26.57 4.88 -22.79
N LEU A 378 26.88 5.91 -23.57
CA LEU A 378 27.43 5.77 -24.92
C LEU A 378 28.93 5.50 -24.84
N VAL A 379 29.39 4.35 -25.35
CA VAL A 379 30.79 3.90 -25.29
C VAL A 379 31.58 4.39 -26.50
N SER A 380 30.99 4.29 -27.69
CA SER A 380 31.60 4.71 -28.95
C SER A 380 30.55 4.96 -30.02
N THR A 381 30.84 5.86 -30.95
CA THR A 381 30.04 6.09 -32.15
C THR A 381 30.95 6.07 -33.36
N THR A 382 30.74 5.12 -34.27
CA THR A 382 31.52 5.00 -35.52
C THR A 382 30.63 5.30 -36.73
N PRO A 383 31.00 6.26 -37.60
CA PRO A 383 30.29 6.52 -38.85
C PRO A 383 30.58 5.42 -39.87
N GLU A 384 29.53 4.95 -40.53
CA GLU A 384 29.53 4.02 -41.66
C GLU A 384 28.79 4.71 -42.82
N LEU A 385 29.51 5.60 -43.51
CA LEU A 385 29.00 6.46 -44.57
C LEU A 385 29.33 5.90 -45.96
N GLU A 386 28.45 6.10 -46.93
CA GLU A 386 28.56 5.50 -48.27
C GLU A 386 29.69 6.11 -49.12
N THR A 387 30.04 7.35 -48.81
CA THR A 387 31.17 8.10 -49.35
C THR A 387 32.22 8.28 -48.26
N GLY A 388 33.49 8.50 -48.65
CA GLY A 388 34.59 8.78 -47.71
C GLY A 388 34.53 10.18 -47.06
N GLU A 389 33.32 10.68 -46.81
CA GLU A 389 33.06 11.97 -46.19
C GLU A 389 33.31 11.91 -44.69
N THR A 390 34.14 12.83 -44.21
CA THR A 390 34.39 13.00 -42.77
C THR A 390 33.32 13.87 -42.13
N LEU A 391 32.90 13.52 -40.92
CA LEU A 391 32.10 14.42 -40.10
C LEU A 391 32.96 15.62 -39.67
N ASP A 392 32.76 16.78 -40.27
CA ASP A 392 33.57 18.01 -40.08
C ASP A 392 33.44 18.66 -38.68
N THR A 393 33.05 17.90 -37.66
CA THR A 393 32.71 18.41 -36.32
C THR A 393 33.35 17.56 -35.22
N TYR A 394 34.10 18.20 -34.32
CA TYR A 394 34.73 17.57 -33.14
C TYR A 394 33.74 17.15 -32.03
N LYS A 395 32.43 17.31 -32.24
CA LYS A 395 31.37 16.89 -31.30
C LYS A 395 30.92 15.48 -31.66
N THR A 396 30.57 14.68 -30.65
CA THR A 396 29.85 13.43 -30.90
C THR A 396 28.51 13.75 -31.60
N PRO A 397 28.08 13.00 -32.62
CA PRO A 397 26.84 13.29 -33.35
C PRO A 397 25.58 13.04 -32.50
N PHE A 398 25.69 12.15 -31.52
CA PHE A 398 24.65 11.83 -30.54
C PHE A 398 25.19 11.92 -29.11
N ILE A 399 24.26 12.03 -28.17
CA ILE A 399 24.44 11.78 -26.75
C ILE A 399 23.36 10.79 -26.29
N ILE A 400 23.54 10.18 -25.13
CA ILE A 400 22.49 9.38 -24.47
C ILE A 400 22.23 9.97 -23.09
N SER A 401 20.95 10.07 -22.70
CA SER A 401 20.58 10.40 -21.32
C SER A 401 20.89 9.21 -20.41
N VAL A 402 21.05 9.46 -19.10
CA VAL A 402 21.19 8.38 -18.11
C VAL A 402 19.99 7.44 -18.08
N ASN A 403 18.82 7.88 -18.57
CA ASN A 403 17.59 7.11 -18.69
C ASN A 403 17.46 6.37 -20.04
N GLY A 404 18.50 6.36 -20.90
CA GLY A 404 18.51 5.59 -22.14
C GLY A 404 17.90 6.28 -23.37
N SER A 405 17.56 7.57 -23.30
CA SER A 405 17.13 8.37 -24.45
C SER A 405 18.33 8.77 -25.31
N ILE A 406 18.37 8.32 -26.57
CA ILE A 406 19.38 8.72 -27.57
C ILE A 406 18.92 10.02 -28.23
N ILE A 407 19.78 11.04 -28.19
CA ILE A 407 19.44 12.43 -28.54
C ILE A 407 20.47 12.98 -29.54
N THR A 408 20.02 13.77 -30.50
CA THR A 408 20.87 14.47 -31.49
C THR A 408 21.69 15.58 -30.84
N ASN A 409 23.01 15.60 -31.09
CA ASN A 409 23.95 16.61 -30.56
C ASN A 409 24.53 17.53 -31.64
N ILE A 410 24.27 17.19 -32.92
CA ILE A 410 24.55 18.01 -34.10
C ILE A 410 23.34 17.98 -35.04
N ARG A 411 23.29 18.92 -35.98
CA ARG A 411 22.34 18.92 -37.10
C ARG A 411 23.00 18.24 -38.31
N PHE A 412 22.35 17.23 -38.88
CA PHE A 412 22.90 16.44 -39.99
C PHE A 412 22.67 17.13 -41.33
N ARG A 413 23.74 17.30 -42.12
CA ARG A 413 23.68 17.73 -43.52
C ARG A 413 23.03 16.63 -44.38
N SER A 414 22.43 17.02 -45.50
CA SER A 414 21.69 16.13 -46.42
C SER A 414 22.54 15.42 -47.49
N ASP A 415 23.85 15.66 -47.52
CA ASP A 415 24.84 14.91 -48.31
C ASP A 415 25.31 13.63 -47.59
N LEU A 416 25.31 13.62 -46.25
CA LEU A 416 25.77 12.51 -45.41
C LEU A 416 24.85 11.28 -45.52
N LEU A 417 25.11 10.39 -46.47
CA LEU A 417 24.38 9.12 -46.65
C LEU A 417 25.08 7.98 -45.90
N GLY A 418 24.30 7.20 -45.14
CA GLY A 418 24.78 6.02 -44.41
C GLY A 418 24.15 5.90 -43.02
N TYR A 419 24.92 5.36 -42.06
CA TYR A 419 24.49 5.23 -40.66
C TYR A 419 25.64 5.49 -39.69
N PHE A 420 25.29 5.67 -38.41
CA PHE A 420 26.23 5.59 -37.31
C PHE A 420 25.96 4.32 -36.50
N LEU A 421 27.01 3.57 -36.19
CA LEU A 421 26.97 2.47 -35.24
C LEU A 421 27.33 3.01 -33.85
N LEU A 422 26.35 3.04 -32.95
CA LEU A 422 26.52 3.43 -31.56
C LEU A 422 26.67 2.17 -30.71
N ARG A 423 27.74 2.05 -29.94
CA ARG A 423 27.85 1.02 -28.90
C ARG A 423 27.37 1.60 -27.58
N VAL A 424 26.26 1.09 -27.07
CA VAL A 424 25.63 1.53 -25.82
C VAL A 424 25.87 0.48 -24.74
N LEU A 425 26.21 0.94 -23.55
CA LEU A 425 26.28 0.17 -22.32
C LEU A 425 25.04 0.48 -21.48
N VAL A 426 24.39 -0.55 -20.93
CA VAL A 426 23.55 -0.41 -19.74
C VAL A 426 24.32 -0.93 -18.53
N PHE A 427 24.18 -0.27 -17.39
CA PHE A 427 24.81 -0.64 -16.14
C PHE A 427 23.89 -0.28 -14.96
N ASP A 428 24.07 -0.97 -13.84
CA ASP A 428 23.33 -0.79 -12.59
C ASP A 428 24.01 0.22 -11.63
N ASN A 429 23.76 0.11 -10.32
CA ASN A 429 24.43 0.94 -9.31
C ASN A 429 25.89 0.51 -9.00
N ASP A 430 26.21 -0.79 -9.09
CA ASP A 430 27.52 -1.35 -8.69
C ASP A 430 28.51 -1.55 -9.85
N GLY A 431 28.04 -1.42 -11.09
CA GLY A 431 28.79 -1.56 -12.33
C GLY A 431 28.62 -2.90 -13.06
N LEU A 432 27.67 -3.76 -12.70
CA LEU A 432 27.28 -4.89 -13.56
C LEU A 432 26.66 -4.32 -14.85
N ASN A 433 26.93 -4.94 -16.01
CA ASN A 433 26.64 -4.30 -17.29
C ASN A 433 26.46 -5.28 -18.47
N ASP A 434 25.67 -4.84 -19.46
CA ASP A 434 25.52 -5.43 -20.79
C ASP A 434 25.68 -4.35 -21.88
N ALA A 435 26.00 -4.75 -23.11
CA ALA A 435 26.26 -3.87 -24.23
C ALA A 435 25.48 -4.26 -25.49
N ALA A 436 24.79 -3.28 -26.07
CA ALA A 436 24.08 -3.42 -27.34
C ALA A 436 24.62 -2.45 -28.40
N SER A 437 24.33 -2.76 -29.65
CA SER A 437 24.71 -1.97 -30.83
C SER A 437 23.47 -1.33 -31.45
N VAL A 438 23.44 -0.01 -31.57
CA VAL A 438 22.33 0.75 -32.16
C VAL A 438 22.78 1.32 -33.50
N LYS A 439 22.14 0.89 -34.60
CA LYS A 439 22.38 1.43 -35.94
C LYS A 439 21.44 2.62 -36.17
N VAL A 440 21.98 3.84 -36.22
CA VAL A 440 21.23 5.08 -36.45
C VAL A 440 21.43 5.51 -37.90
N TYR A 441 20.45 5.28 -38.75
CA TYR A 441 20.51 5.62 -40.17
C TYR A 441 20.18 7.10 -40.41
N LEU A 442 20.89 7.75 -41.34
CA LEU A 442 20.54 9.10 -41.78
C LEU A 442 19.53 9.04 -42.91
N ILE A 443 18.39 9.72 -42.74
CA ILE A 443 17.28 9.71 -43.70
C ILE A 443 16.76 11.10 -44.02
N SER A 444 16.29 11.29 -45.25
CA SER A 444 15.49 12.45 -45.64
C SER A 444 14.04 12.30 -45.18
N ASN A 445 13.34 13.41 -44.99
CA ASN A 445 11.88 13.41 -44.96
C ASN A 445 11.28 12.73 -46.20
N LEU A 446 11.95 12.85 -47.36
CA LEU A 446 11.56 12.27 -48.64
C LEU A 446 11.79 10.74 -48.76
N GLN A 447 12.35 10.10 -47.72
CA GLN A 447 12.49 8.65 -47.63
C GLN A 447 11.47 8.00 -46.68
N ARG A 448 10.52 8.80 -46.16
CA ARG A 448 9.48 8.31 -45.25
C ARG A 448 8.10 8.20 -45.90
N ILE A 449 7.31 7.28 -45.38
CA ILE A 449 5.88 7.10 -45.68
C ILE A 449 5.09 7.40 -44.41
N LYS A 450 4.04 8.19 -44.55
CA LYS A 450 3.02 8.41 -43.52
C LYS A 450 1.98 7.28 -43.61
N LEU A 451 1.81 6.52 -42.54
CA LEU A 451 0.68 5.61 -42.32
C LEU A 451 -0.31 6.27 -41.36
N VAL A 452 -1.61 6.23 -41.68
CA VAL A 452 -2.69 6.68 -40.77
C VAL A 452 -3.43 5.47 -40.23
N PHE A 453 -3.44 5.31 -38.91
CA PHE A 453 -4.14 4.25 -38.18
C PHE A 453 -5.43 4.78 -37.54
N GLU A 454 -6.52 4.00 -37.61
CA GLU A 454 -7.76 4.21 -36.85
C GLU A 454 -7.68 3.61 -35.43
N LYS A 455 -6.63 4.02 -34.72
CA LYS A 455 -6.30 3.57 -33.36
C LYS A 455 -5.66 4.71 -32.58
N LEU A 456 -5.77 4.64 -31.25
CA LEU A 456 -5.10 5.54 -30.32
C LEU A 456 -3.56 5.34 -30.36
N PRO A 457 -2.73 6.37 -30.11
CA PRO A 457 -1.27 6.24 -30.22
C PRO A 457 -0.66 5.14 -29.34
N ASN A 458 -1.19 4.93 -28.15
CA ASN A 458 -0.77 3.86 -27.24
C ASN A 458 -1.12 2.45 -27.77
N GLN A 459 -2.23 2.30 -28.49
CA GLN A 459 -2.61 1.04 -29.15
C GLN A 459 -1.69 0.74 -30.34
N VAL A 460 -1.25 1.78 -31.08
CA VAL A 460 -0.30 1.63 -32.19
C VAL A 460 1.10 1.29 -31.66
N GLU A 461 1.58 1.96 -30.61
CA GLU A 461 2.85 1.65 -29.97
C GLU A 461 2.87 0.22 -29.39
N ALA A 462 1.76 -0.25 -28.79
CA ALA A 462 1.65 -1.62 -28.27
C ALA A 462 1.71 -2.72 -29.36
N LEU A 463 1.22 -2.46 -30.58
CA LEU A 463 1.28 -3.42 -31.70
C LEU A 463 2.52 -3.28 -32.59
N LYS A 464 3.24 -2.16 -32.47
CA LYS A 464 4.42 -1.73 -33.26
C LYS A 464 5.36 -2.88 -33.60
N ASN A 465 5.90 -3.57 -32.60
CA ASN A 465 6.92 -4.60 -32.80
C ASN A 465 6.39 -5.81 -33.58
N SER A 466 5.15 -6.24 -33.32
CA SER A 466 4.53 -7.35 -34.07
C SER A 466 4.17 -6.94 -35.50
N PHE A 467 3.72 -5.70 -35.71
CA PHE A 467 3.36 -5.15 -37.01
C PHE A 467 4.59 -4.97 -37.90
N VAL A 468 5.62 -4.29 -37.38
CA VAL A 468 6.89 -4.03 -38.07
C VAL A 468 7.57 -5.33 -38.49
N LYS A 469 7.65 -6.33 -37.59
CA LYS A 469 8.25 -7.64 -37.92
C LYS A 469 7.53 -8.31 -39.09
N LYS A 470 6.20 -8.49 -38.98
CA LYS A 470 5.38 -9.11 -40.04
C LYS A 470 5.47 -8.37 -41.36
N LEU A 471 5.45 -7.03 -41.34
CA LEU A 471 5.54 -6.21 -42.55
C LEU A 471 6.93 -6.31 -43.19
N SER A 472 7.98 -6.35 -42.38
CA SER A 472 9.36 -6.53 -42.85
C SER A 472 9.59 -7.90 -43.48
N ASP A 473 9.03 -8.95 -42.88
CA ASP A 473 9.14 -10.32 -43.38
C ASP A 473 8.33 -10.54 -44.67
N ILE A 474 7.19 -9.83 -44.85
CA ILE A 474 6.41 -9.85 -46.10
C ILE A 474 7.12 -9.14 -47.25
N LEU A 475 7.83 -8.04 -46.97
CA LEU A 475 8.47 -7.20 -47.99
C LEU A 475 9.95 -7.54 -48.22
N ASN A 476 10.55 -8.34 -47.34
CA ASN A 476 11.99 -8.56 -47.24
C ASN A 476 12.82 -7.26 -47.14
N ILE A 477 12.24 -6.27 -46.46
CA ILE A 477 12.78 -4.93 -46.21
C ILE A 477 12.67 -4.70 -44.71
N ASP A 478 13.75 -4.32 -44.02
CA ASP A 478 13.68 -4.01 -42.60
C ASP A 478 13.01 -2.65 -42.40
N ILE A 479 11.74 -2.67 -42.00
CA ILE A 479 10.94 -1.49 -41.72
C ILE A 479 11.24 -0.99 -40.31
N VAL A 480 11.22 0.33 -40.12
CA VAL A 480 11.25 0.97 -38.79
C VAL A 480 10.17 2.05 -38.74
N ILE A 481 9.46 2.13 -37.62
CA ILE A 481 8.58 3.26 -37.30
C ILE A 481 9.39 4.29 -36.50
N ASP A 482 9.67 5.44 -37.13
CA ASP A 482 10.50 6.52 -36.58
C ASP A 482 9.76 7.37 -35.56
N LYS A 483 8.46 7.59 -35.78
CA LYS A 483 7.62 8.48 -34.97
C LYS A 483 6.17 8.04 -35.00
N ILE A 484 5.51 8.06 -33.85
CA ILE A 484 4.07 7.90 -33.67
C ILE A 484 3.53 9.17 -32.99
N GLN A 485 2.42 9.71 -33.49
CA GLN A 485 1.75 10.90 -32.96
C GLN A 485 0.24 10.86 -33.27
N SER A 486 -0.60 11.57 -32.52
CA SER A 486 -2.02 11.77 -32.88
C SER A 486 -2.14 12.37 -34.29
N HIS A 487 -3.14 11.94 -35.05
CA HIS A 487 -3.32 12.35 -36.44
C HIS A 487 -3.56 13.85 -36.54
N THR A 488 -2.81 14.52 -37.43
CA THR A 488 -3.09 15.92 -37.78
C THR A 488 -3.94 15.98 -39.04
N ASN A 489 -5.15 16.52 -38.91
CA ASN A 489 -6.09 16.77 -40.00
C ASN A 489 -5.55 17.84 -40.96
N GLN A 490 -6.16 17.95 -42.15
CA GLN A 490 -5.80 18.92 -43.19
C GLN A 490 -6.03 20.39 -42.77
N ASP A 491 -6.80 20.64 -41.71
CA ASP A 491 -7.02 21.97 -41.10
C ASP A 491 -6.04 22.27 -39.94
N GLY A 492 -5.09 21.37 -39.65
CA GLY A 492 -4.14 21.48 -38.54
C GLY A 492 -4.68 21.03 -37.18
N THR A 493 -5.96 20.61 -37.08
CA THR A 493 -6.50 20.07 -35.83
C THR A 493 -5.93 18.67 -35.54
N ARG A 494 -5.72 18.37 -34.25
CA ARG A 494 -5.33 17.01 -33.82
C ARG A 494 -6.55 16.17 -33.54
N ASP A 495 -6.68 15.08 -34.29
CA ASP A 495 -7.63 14.01 -34.00
C ASP A 495 -6.96 13.01 -33.03
N PRO A 496 -7.46 12.85 -31.79
CA PRO A 496 -6.89 11.90 -30.83
C PRO A 496 -7.28 10.44 -31.12
N THR A 497 -8.30 10.20 -31.95
CA THR A 497 -8.82 8.86 -32.26
C THR A 497 -8.03 8.14 -33.34
N ARG A 498 -7.32 8.90 -34.19
CA ARG A 498 -6.44 8.40 -35.25
C ARG A 498 -4.97 8.74 -34.94
N THR A 499 -4.06 7.97 -35.53
CA THR A 499 -2.62 8.06 -35.27
C THR A 499 -1.83 8.12 -36.57
N ASP A 500 -0.92 9.09 -36.67
CA ASP A 500 0.09 9.17 -37.72
C ASP A 500 1.35 8.43 -37.27
N ALA A 501 1.71 7.37 -37.99
CA ALA A 501 2.97 6.66 -37.84
C ALA A 501 3.86 6.87 -39.07
N TYR A 502 5.11 7.28 -38.86
CA TYR A 502 6.07 7.52 -39.94
C TYR A 502 7.00 6.32 -40.05
N ILE A 503 7.06 5.71 -41.23
CA ILE A 503 7.97 4.59 -41.53
C ILE A 503 9.01 4.96 -42.58
N HIS A 504 10.16 4.30 -42.51
CA HIS A 504 11.03 4.05 -43.66
C HIS A 504 11.38 2.54 -43.70
N GLY A 505 12.08 2.12 -44.74
CA GLY A 505 12.56 0.75 -44.90
C GLY A 505 14.03 0.71 -45.27
N ARG A 506 14.67 -0.43 -45.05
CA ARG A 506 16.05 -0.72 -45.49
C ARG A 506 16.13 -2.06 -46.21
N TYR A 507 16.88 -2.11 -47.32
CA TYR A 507 17.12 -3.35 -48.04
C TYR A 507 17.99 -4.31 -47.19
N ARG A 508 17.51 -5.53 -46.93
CA ARG A 508 18.16 -6.51 -46.02
C ARG A 508 19.53 -7.00 -46.47
N ASP A 509 19.84 -6.91 -47.76
CA ASP A 509 21.08 -7.38 -48.38
C ASP A 509 22.20 -6.34 -48.40
N THR A 510 21.83 -5.06 -48.50
CA THR A 510 22.74 -3.93 -48.69
C THR A 510 22.73 -2.93 -47.53
N GLY A 511 21.76 -3.03 -46.61
CA GLY A 511 21.55 -2.09 -45.50
C GLY A 511 21.04 -0.70 -45.92
N LYS A 512 20.90 -0.45 -47.22
CA LYS A 512 20.57 0.85 -47.80
C LYS A 512 19.13 1.26 -47.51
N VAL A 513 18.92 2.55 -47.25
CA VAL A 513 17.59 3.16 -47.05
C VAL A 513 16.80 3.11 -48.36
N VAL A 514 15.61 2.51 -48.31
CA VAL A 514 14.69 2.39 -49.46
C VAL A 514 14.06 3.76 -49.74
N PRO A 515 14.03 4.25 -51.00
CA PRO A 515 13.29 5.46 -51.37
C PRO A 515 11.80 5.34 -51.04
N ALA A 516 11.15 6.44 -50.63
CA ALA A 516 9.73 6.40 -50.25
C ALA A 516 8.82 5.94 -51.41
N THR A 517 9.20 6.25 -52.66
CA THR A 517 8.53 5.75 -53.88
C THR A 517 8.54 4.23 -53.98
N ASP A 518 9.69 3.62 -53.74
CA ASP A 518 9.96 2.21 -53.98
C ASP A 518 9.36 1.38 -52.85
N LEU A 519 9.44 1.89 -51.62
CA LEU A 519 8.77 1.34 -50.45
C LEU A 519 7.24 1.42 -50.58
N TRP A 520 6.71 2.54 -51.09
CA TRP A 520 5.27 2.73 -51.29
C TRP A 520 4.73 1.81 -52.40
N GLN A 521 5.47 1.69 -53.52
CA GLN A 521 5.17 0.69 -54.56
C GLN A 521 5.24 -0.74 -54.00
N SER A 522 6.22 -1.07 -53.16
CA SER A 522 6.32 -2.39 -52.53
C SER A 522 5.14 -2.70 -51.61
N LEU A 523 4.66 -1.69 -50.87
CA LEU A 523 3.46 -1.78 -50.04
C LEU A 523 2.17 -1.96 -50.87
N ASP A 524 2.00 -1.22 -51.97
CA ASP A 524 0.81 -1.34 -52.81
C ASP A 524 0.82 -2.58 -53.72
N PHE A 525 1.93 -2.95 -54.35
CA PHE A 525 1.94 -4.17 -55.17
C PHE A 525 1.75 -5.45 -54.33
N SER A 526 2.27 -5.48 -53.10
CA SER A 526 2.11 -6.65 -52.21
C SER A 526 0.70 -6.75 -51.63
N HIS A 527 -0.10 -7.70 -52.13
CA HIS A 527 -1.40 -8.05 -51.52
C HIS A 527 -1.24 -8.43 -50.05
N ALA A 528 -0.21 -9.19 -49.68
CA ALA A 528 0.03 -9.58 -48.29
C ALA A 528 0.32 -8.37 -47.39
N ALA A 529 1.05 -7.37 -47.89
CA ALA A 529 1.29 -6.13 -47.15
C ALA A 529 -0.01 -5.34 -46.97
N ARG A 530 -0.79 -5.12 -48.04
CA ARG A 530 -2.10 -4.43 -47.95
C ARG A 530 -3.06 -5.11 -46.98
N SER A 531 -3.17 -6.45 -47.01
CA SER A 531 -3.98 -7.20 -46.05
C SER A 531 -3.49 -7.03 -44.61
N LEU A 532 -2.17 -6.94 -44.37
CA LEU A 532 -1.61 -6.65 -43.05
C LEU A 532 -1.87 -5.20 -42.61
N LEU A 533 -1.74 -4.21 -43.50
CA LEU A 533 -2.06 -2.81 -43.24
C LEU A 533 -3.52 -2.65 -42.81
N PHE A 534 -4.45 -3.06 -43.67
CA PHE A 534 -5.89 -2.97 -43.42
C PHE A 534 -6.31 -3.76 -42.18
N GLY A 535 -5.82 -5.01 -42.03
CA GLY A 535 -6.08 -5.84 -40.86
C GLY A 535 -5.52 -5.29 -39.53
N ASN A 536 -4.64 -4.28 -39.57
CA ASN A 536 -4.19 -3.55 -38.39
C ASN A 536 -4.86 -2.17 -38.22
N GLY A 537 -5.81 -1.80 -39.10
CA GLY A 537 -6.54 -0.54 -39.05
C GLY A 537 -5.82 0.63 -39.72
N VAL A 538 -4.94 0.39 -40.70
CA VAL A 538 -4.33 1.45 -41.51
C VAL A 538 -5.25 1.81 -42.69
N THR A 539 -5.70 3.06 -42.77
CA THR A 539 -6.66 3.54 -43.78
C THR A 539 -6.04 4.43 -44.86
N GLU A 540 -4.82 4.93 -44.65
CA GLU A 540 -4.09 5.79 -45.58
C GLU A 540 -2.58 5.51 -45.50
N ALA A 541 -1.92 5.45 -46.66
CA ALA A 541 -0.47 5.24 -46.77
C ALA A 541 0.09 6.10 -47.92
N GLN A 542 0.91 7.11 -47.60
CA GLN A 542 1.41 8.10 -48.58
C GLN A 542 2.90 8.42 -48.37
N PRO A 543 3.72 8.51 -49.43
CA PRO A 543 5.10 8.97 -49.34
C PRO A 543 5.13 10.48 -49.05
N LEU A 544 6.09 10.93 -48.24
CA LEU A 544 6.30 12.37 -48.04
C LEU A 544 7.08 12.95 -49.22
N THR A 545 6.46 13.86 -49.97
CA THR A 545 7.07 14.62 -51.07
C THR A 545 7.37 16.06 -50.65
N ASP A 546 8.34 16.70 -51.30
CA ASP A 546 8.63 18.14 -51.14
C ASP A 546 7.36 18.98 -51.35
N GLU A 547 7.20 20.08 -50.60
CA GLU A 547 6.17 21.11 -50.83
C GLU A 547 6.48 21.98 -52.07
N LYS A 548 7.00 21.40 -53.15
CA LYS A 548 7.30 22.08 -54.43
C LYS A 548 6.06 22.30 -55.30
N LYS A 549 4.95 22.73 -54.70
CA LYS A 549 3.80 23.30 -55.42
C LYS A 549 3.95 24.80 -55.70
N ASP A 550 4.94 25.46 -55.11
CA ASP A 550 5.24 26.88 -55.40
C ASP A 550 5.95 27.12 -56.74
N ASN A 551 6.61 26.12 -57.33
CA ASN A 551 7.36 26.31 -58.60
C ASN A 551 6.44 26.67 -59.78
N GLU A 552 5.29 26.02 -59.91
CA GLU A 552 4.30 26.36 -60.95
C GLU A 552 3.73 27.78 -60.73
N ALA A 553 3.56 28.18 -59.47
CA ALA A 553 3.10 29.52 -59.12
C ALA A 553 4.17 30.60 -59.38
N GLU A 554 5.45 30.31 -59.11
CA GLU A 554 6.61 31.15 -59.47
C GLU A 554 6.73 31.34 -60.99
N ASP A 555 6.71 30.26 -61.77
CA ASP A 555 6.87 30.36 -63.22
C ASP A 555 5.65 31.00 -63.91
N LEU A 556 4.42 30.81 -63.40
CA LEU A 556 3.27 31.61 -63.81
C LEU A 556 3.47 33.11 -63.50
N LYS A 557 3.92 33.46 -62.28
CA LYS A 557 4.21 34.87 -61.91
C LYS A 557 5.28 35.48 -62.83
N ARG A 558 6.34 34.72 -63.18
CA ARG A 558 7.41 35.13 -64.10
C ARG A 558 6.89 35.33 -65.52
N ILE A 559 6.04 34.43 -66.03
CA ILE A 559 5.38 34.56 -67.34
C ILE A 559 4.49 35.82 -67.38
N PHE A 560 3.68 36.08 -66.34
CA PHE A 560 2.88 37.30 -66.26
C PHE A 560 3.73 38.58 -66.20
N ALA A 561 4.85 38.58 -65.46
CA ALA A 561 5.78 39.71 -65.41
C ALA A 561 6.41 40.01 -66.79
N ILE A 562 6.77 38.96 -67.55
CA ILE A 562 7.27 39.10 -68.93
C ILE A 562 6.18 39.67 -69.84
N LEU A 563 4.95 39.16 -69.75
CA LEU A 563 3.81 39.62 -70.58
C LEU A 563 3.47 41.09 -70.32
N ILE A 564 3.44 41.52 -69.06
CA ILE A 564 3.24 42.93 -68.67
C ILE A 564 4.37 43.81 -69.21
N SER A 565 5.62 43.33 -69.15
CA SER A 565 6.78 44.05 -69.68
C SER A 565 6.70 44.25 -71.19
N ILE A 566 6.29 43.21 -71.94
CA ILE A 566 6.08 43.30 -73.40
C ILE A 566 4.95 44.29 -73.72
N MET A 567 3.83 44.23 -73.00
CA MET A 567 2.73 45.19 -73.16
C MET A 567 3.14 46.63 -72.87
N ALA A 568 3.96 46.88 -71.86
CA ALA A 568 4.51 48.21 -71.57
C ALA A 568 5.38 48.73 -72.74
N VAL A 569 6.23 47.88 -73.31
CA VAL A 569 7.04 48.23 -74.50
C VAL A 569 6.15 48.55 -75.71
N ILE A 570 5.09 47.75 -75.96
CA ILE A 570 4.14 48.01 -77.05
C ILE A 570 3.42 49.36 -76.86
N VAL A 571 2.99 49.69 -75.62
CA VAL A 571 2.38 50.99 -75.30
C VAL A 571 3.36 52.14 -75.51
N ILE A 572 4.62 52.00 -75.10
CA ILE A 572 5.67 53.01 -75.33
C ILE A 572 5.93 53.20 -76.82
N VAL A 573 6.00 52.12 -77.61
CA VAL A 573 6.17 52.19 -79.07
C VAL A 573 4.97 52.87 -79.74
N LEU A 574 3.74 52.53 -79.35
CA LEU A 574 2.53 53.21 -79.82
C LEU A 574 2.54 54.71 -79.46
N PHE A 575 3.00 55.08 -78.26
CA PHE A 575 3.12 56.48 -77.84
C PHE A 575 4.19 57.23 -78.63
N LEU A 576 5.33 56.59 -78.95
CA LEU A 576 6.37 57.14 -79.83
C LEU A 576 5.90 57.28 -81.27
N VAL A 577 5.12 56.33 -81.79
CA VAL A 577 4.46 56.43 -83.12
C VAL A 577 3.41 57.53 -83.14
N LEU A 578 2.63 57.71 -82.07
CA LEU A 578 1.68 58.81 -81.91
C LEU A 578 2.41 60.16 -81.89
N ILE A 579 3.52 60.28 -81.13
CA ILE A 579 4.38 61.48 -81.14
C ILE A 579 4.97 61.72 -82.53
N HIS A 580 5.38 60.67 -83.26
CA HIS A 580 5.87 60.80 -84.63
C HIS A 580 4.77 61.30 -85.58
N LEU A 581 3.56 60.74 -85.52
CA LEU A 581 2.40 61.17 -86.30
C LEU A 581 2.03 62.62 -85.97
N VAL A 582 1.94 63.00 -84.69
CA VAL A 582 1.68 64.38 -84.27
C VAL A 582 2.78 65.35 -84.76
N ARG A 583 4.06 64.92 -84.75
CA ARG A 583 5.16 65.69 -85.36
C ARG A 583 5.04 65.78 -86.89
N LEU A 584 4.56 64.74 -87.56
CA LEU A 584 4.34 64.70 -89.02
C LEU A 584 3.19 65.64 -89.44
N TYR A 585 2.05 65.58 -88.73
CA TYR A 585 0.93 66.49 -88.93
C TYR A 585 1.31 67.94 -88.61
N ARG A 586 2.03 68.19 -87.49
CA ARG A 586 2.53 69.54 -87.14
C ARG A 586 3.61 70.06 -88.10
N ARG A 587 4.26 69.19 -88.88
CA ARG A 587 5.12 69.58 -90.01
C ARG A 587 4.30 69.90 -91.27
N ARG A 588 3.30 69.08 -91.62
CA ARG A 588 2.42 69.33 -92.78
C ARG A 588 1.59 70.62 -92.63
N LEU A 589 1.10 70.91 -91.41
CA LEU A 589 0.40 72.17 -91.07
C LEU A 589 1.31 73.40 -90.97
N LYS A 590 2.63 73.26 -91.18
CA LYS A 590 3.57 74.38 -91.34
C LYS A 590 4.14 74.51 -92.76
N ALA A 591 3.60 73.75 -93.72
CA ALA A 591 4.00 73.75 -95.13
C ALA A 591 2.89 74.24 -96.07
N ALA A 592 1.87 74.93 -95.53
CA ALA A 592 0.80 75.57 -96.28
C ALA A 592 0.58 77.00 -95.75
N THR A 593 0.23 77.91 -96.66
CA THR A 593 -0.02 79.36 -96.43
C THR A 593 1.15 80.18 -95.86
N VAL A 594 1.87 80.84 -96.77
CA VAL A 594 2.75 82.01 -96.56
C VAL A 594 1.90 83.28 -96.79
N PRO A 595 2.12 84.41 -96.08
CA PRO A 595 1.14 85.49 -96.01
C PRO A 595 1.12 86.44 -97.22
N TYR A 596 0.02 87.18 -97.35
CA TYR A 596 -0.08 88.40 -98.15
C TYR A 596 -0.79 89.50 -97.34
N GLU A 597 -0.65 90.76 -97.76
CA GLU A 597 -0.74 91.93 -96.88
C GLU A 597 -1.80 92.96 -97.34
N SER A 598 -2.29 93.76 -96.38
CA SER A 598 -2.84 95.13 -96.54
C SER A 598 -4.02 95.39 -97.50
N SER A 599 -5.11 95.94 -96.94
CA SER A 599 -5.59 97.32 -97.23
C SER A 599 -7.13 97.47 -97.19
N ASN A 600 -7.63 98.36 -96.31
CA ASN A 600 -8.87 99.15 -96.42
C ASN A 600 -10.20 98.45 -96.81
N LYS A 601 -11.31 98.60 -96.08
CA LYS A 601 -11.89 99.86 -95.56
C LYS A 601 -13.15 99.58 -94.72
N LYS A 602 -13.45 100.46 -93.74
CA LYS A 602 -14.75 100.58 -93.02
C LYS A 602 -15.14 99.36 -92.15
N GLU A 603 -16.01 99.47 -91.15
CA GLU A 603 -16.84 100.62 -90.71
C GLU A 603 -16.80 100.76 -89.18
N ILE A 604 -16.94 101.97 -88.64
CA ILE A 604 -17.10 102.21 -87.20
C ILE A 604 -18.57 102.53 -86.95
N PHE A 605 -19.22 101.76 -86.07
CA PHE A 605 -20.53 102.10 -85.49
C PHE A 605 -20.65 101.54 -84.07
N GLU A 606 -21.32 102.28 -83.20
CA GLU A 606 -21.32 102.06 -81.75
C GLU A 606 -22.57 101.32 -81.22
N HIS A 607 -22.53 101.02 -79.92
CA HIS A 607 -23.56 100.41 -79.06
C HIS A 607 -25.03 100.77 -79.34
N PRO A 608 -25.97 99.83 -79.13
CA PRO A 608 -26.41 99.42 -77.77
C PRO A 608 -26.31 97.89 -77.52
N GLY A 609 -26.53 97.36 -76.30
CA GLY A 609 -26.75 98.01 -75.01
C GLY A 609 -27.23 97.04 -73.90
N THR A 610 -26.98 97.43 -72.65
CA THR A 610 -27.61 96.97 -71.39
C THR A 610 -29.15 96.81 -71.50
N ASN A 611 -29.88 95.91 -70.82
CA ASN A 611 -29.78 95.23 -69.50
C ASN A 611 -30.50 93.82 -69.61
N LYS A 612 -30.79 92.97 -68.60
CA LYS A 612 -31.24 93.20 -67.20
C LYS A 612 -31.29 91.91 -66.35
N TYR A 613 -30.98 92.03 -65.06
CA TYR A 613 -31.07 91.09 -63.91
C TYR A 613 -31.67 89.66 -64.08
N PHE A 614 -30.96 88.64 -63.61
CA PHE A 614 -31.13 87.95 -62.29
C PHE A 614 -30.03 86.85 -62.20
N ALA A 615 -29.08 86.76 -61.26
CA ALA A 615 -29.00 86.97 -59.81
C ALA A 615 -29.32 85.72 -58.95
N ALA A 616 -28.30 84.88 -58.71
CA ALA A 616 -28.09 84.15 -57.44
C ALA A 616 -26.66 83.58 -57.30
N LYS A 617 -25.87 84.11 -56.33
CA LYS A 617 -24.85 83.46 -55.47
C LYS A 617 -23.98 82.31 -56.08
N ASN A 618 -22.66 82.38 -56.31
CA ASN A 618 -21.53 83.16 -55.71
C ASN A 618 -21.35 82.91 -54.19
N PRO A 619 -20.13 82.82 -53.60
CA PRO A 619 -18.74 82.97 -54.11
C PRO A 619 -17.95 81.62 -54.09
N LEU A 620 -16.62 81.46 -54.36
CA LEU A 620 -15.51 82.31 -54.87
C LEU A 620 -14.44 81.42 -55.59
N PHE A 621 -13.23 81.95 -55.86
CA PHE A 621 -12.06 81.23 -56.42
C PHE A 621 -10.73 81.68 -55.75
N GLY A 622 -9.71 80.81 -55.75
CA GLY A 622 -8.44 81.16 -56.41
C GLY A 622 -7.11 81.28 -55.62
N LYS A 623 -6.07 80.63 -56.19
CA LYS A 623 -4.61 80.91 -56.15
C LYS A 623 -3.76 80.65 -54.88
N GLU A 624 -2.83 79.70 -55.07
CA GLU A 624 -1.35 79.81 -54.92
C GLU A 624 -0.73 80.61 -53.76
N ILE A 625 0.08 79.92 -52.94
CA ILE A 625 1.43 80.31 -52.47
C ILE A 625 2.16 79.03 -51.97
N THR A 626 3.50 79.05 -51.91
CA THR A 626 4.38 77.93 -51.48
C THR A 626 5.29 78.38 -50.30
N PRO A 627 6.11 77.53 -49.65
CA PRO A 627 5.64 76.61 -48.61
C PRO A 627 6.47 76.66 -47.29
N ALA A 628 5.83 76.72 -46.12
CA ALA A 628 6.46 76.38 -44.84
C ALA A 628 5.45 76.18 -43.68
N HIS A 629 5.44 74.97 -43.11
CA HIS A 629 5.52 74.64 -41.66
C HIS A 629 4.53 75.21 -40.59
N ILE A 630 4.48 74.52 -39.44
CA ILE A 630 3.84 74.87 -38.15
C ILE A 630 2.30 74.78 -38.08
N ASP A 631 1.82 73.56 -37.83
CA ASP A 631 1.15 73.07 -36.61
C ASP A 631 0.06 73.89 -35.85
N GLU A 632 -0.94 73.13 -35.40
CA GLU A 632 -1.90 73.37 -34.29
C GLU A 632 -2.85 74.59 -34.41
N ASP A 633 -4.14 74.49 -34.07
CA ASP A 633 -4.54 74.20 -32.69
C ASP A 633 -6.02 73.75 -32.48
N LYS A 634 -6.21 72.66 -31.71
CA LYS A 634 -7.39 72.26 -30.89
C LYS A 634 -8.77 72.16 -31.64
N ILE A 635 -9.88 71.62 -31.13
CA ILE A 635 -10.43 71.22 -29.81
C ILE A 635 -11.28 69.94 -30.10
N SER A 636 -11.41 68.88 -29.29
CA SER A 636 -10.74 68.22 -28.13
C SER A 636 -11.43 66.83 -28.02
N HIS A 637 -11.24 65.85 -27.12
CA HIS A 637 -10.63 65.57 -25.80
C HIS A 637 -10.22 64.06 -25.84
N ASN A 638 -9.50 63.36 -24.94
CA ASN A 638 -8.77 63.56 -23.68
C ASN A 638 -7.91 62.27 -23.46
N SER A 639 -6.97 62.10 -22.53
CA SER A 639 -6.27 62.99 -21.58
C SER A 639 -5.12 62.23 -20.91
N LEU A 640 -3.92 62.83 -20.78
CA LEU A 640 -2.94 62.71 -19.67
C LEU A 640 -2.36 61.30 -19.36
N ASP A 641 -1.09 61.07 -19.00
CA ASP A 641 0.13 61.89 -18.79
C ASP A 641 1.35 60.97 -19.12
N VAL A 642 2.48 61.41 -19.72
CA VAL A 642 3.59 62.25 -19.17
C VAL A 642 4.36 61.50 -18.04
N ASN A 643 5.69 61.32 -18.04
CA ASN A 643 6.78 62.18 -18.55
C ASN A 643 8.06 61.42 -19.01
N GLU A 644 8.99 62.11 -19.68
CA GLU A 644 10.32 61.63 -20.12
C GLU A 644 11.41 62.67 -19.78
N VAL A 645 12.66 62.26 -19.50
CA VAL A 645 13.82 63.18 -19.32
C VAL A 645 15.14 62.58 -19.83
N ASP A 646 15.67 63.20 -20.89
CA ASP A 646 17.07 63.38 -21.35
C ASP A 646 18.12 62.24 -21.39
N GLU A 647 18.71 62.10 -22.58
CA GLU A 647 20.04 61.54 -22.81
C GLU A 647 21.18 62.52 -22.41
N GLN A 648 22.38 61.99 -22.12
CA GLN A 648 23.60 62.17 -22.94
C GLN A 648 24.91 62.05 -22.13
N SER A 649 25.85 61.23 -22.61
CA SER A 649 27.27 61.60 -22.74
C SER A 649 28.10 60.55 -23.50
N SER A 650 29.24 60.99 -24.03
CA SER A 650 30.22 60.19 -24.79
C SER A 650 31.44 59.85 -23.88
N THR A 651 32.53 59.14 -24.26
CA THR A 651 33.12 58.78 -25.58
C THR A 651 34.14 57.60 -25.43
N SER A 652 34.63 57.09 -26.58
CA SER A 652 36.02 56.59 -26.85
C SER A 652 36.63 55.31 -26.22
N LYS A 653 36.68 54.24 -27.05
CA LYS A 653 37.86 53.45 -27.55
C LYS A 653 38.94 52.85 -26.61
N SER A 654 39.32 51.60 -26.99
CA SER A 654 40.65 50.93 -27.01
C SER A 654 40.87 49.72 -26.07
N LEU A 655 41.35 48.61 -26.67
CA LEU A 655 41.88 47.36 -26.07
C LEU A 655 43.41 47.52 -25.75
N PRO A 656 44.18 46.54 -25.17
CA PRO A 656 43.93 45.09 -25.00
C PRO A 656 44.43 44.40 -23.68
N GLN A 657 44.35 43.06 -23.69
CA GLN A 657 45.09 42.01 -22.92
C GLN A 657 44.51 41.37 -21.64
N ASP A 658 44.19 40.08 -21.82
CA ASP A 658 44.57 38.88 -21.03
C ASP A 658 44.07 38.63 -19.59
N THR A 659 43.98 37.31 -19.32
CA THR A 659 43.68 36.62 -18.05
C THR A 659 42.33 36.91 -17.38
N HIS A 660 41.47 35.89 -17.37
CA HIS A 660 40.38 35.74 -16.40
C HIS A 660 40.69 34.54 -15.51
N GLU A 661 40.91 34.81 -14.22
CA GLU A 661 40.79 33.81 -13.17
C GLU A 661 39.32 33.70 -12.71
N GLU A 662 39.03 32.62 -11.98
CA GLU A 662 37.71 32.32 -11.42
C GLU A 662 37.38 33.24 -10.24
N GLN A 663 36.10 33.59 -10.07
CA GLN A 663 35.60 34.07 -8.77
C GLN A 663 34.19 33.53 -8.50
N GLU A 664 34.03 32.96 -7.32
CA GLU A 664 32.82 32.29 -6.86
C GLU A 664 31.71 33.30 -6.51
N MET A 665 30.45 32.88 -6.61
CA MET A 665 29.33 33.59 -5.99
C MET A 665 28.73 32.72 -4.89
N VAL A 666 29.11 33.01 -3.64
CA VAL A 666 28.71 32.23 -2.46
C VAL A 666 27.22 32.44 -2.17
N LEU A 667 26.47 31.34 -2.08
CA LEU A 667 25.06 31.34 -1.68
C LEU A 667 24.94 30.70 -0.28
N GLN A 668 24.93 31.55 0.77
CA GLN A 668 24.83 31.08 2.15
C GLN A 668 23.41 30.60 2.44
N ILE A 669 23.26 29.29 2.67
CA ILE A 669 22.09 28.66 3.29
C ILE A 669 22.48 28.36 4.74
N THR A 670 21.70 28.84 5.70
CA THR A 670 21.93 28.62 7.14
C THR A 670 21.31 27.30 7.62
N ASP A 671 21.95 26.70 8.63
CA ASP A 671 21.69 25.34 9.12
C ASP A 671 20.27 25.06 9.65
N PRO A 672 19.83 23.79 9.63
CA PRO A 672 18.54 23.38 10.17
C PRO A 672 18.51 23.41 11.71
N LEU A 673 17.38 23.84 12.28
CA LEU A 673 17.11 23.79 13.71
C LEU A 673 16.35 22.52 14.09
N GLU A 674 16.90 21.76 15.04
CA GLU A 674 16.17 20.74 15.79
C GLU A 674 15.03 21.39 16.60
N LEU A 675 13.88 20.72 16.68
CA LEU A 675 12.78 21.13 17.58
C LEU A 675 12.25 19.94 18.37
N THR A 676 12.52 19.98 19.67
CA THR A 676 12.05 19.01 20.67
C THR A 676 10.55 19.11 20.90
N PHE A 677 9.85 17.98 20.96
CA PHE A 677 8.46 17.94 21.44
C PHE A 677 8.39 18.01 22.97
N ASP A 678 7.58 18.93 23.49
CA ASP A 678 7.00 18.85 24.85
C ASP A 678 5.51 19.27 24.82
N LYS A 679 4.80 19.11 25.93
CA LYS A 679 3.35 18.87 25.97
C LYS A 679 2.48 20.13 26.15
N ASN A 680 1.24 20.00 25.67
CA ASN A 680 0.09 20.93 25.77
C ASN A 680 0.20 22.15 24.81
N GLU A 681 -0.81 22.54 24.02
CA GLU A 681 -2.27 22.42 24.21
C GLU A 681 -3.08 22.07 22.92
N LYS A 682 -4.30 21.54 23.14
CA LYS A 682 -5.55 21.71 22.36
C LYS A 682 -5.46 21.83 20.83
N LEU A 683 -5.72 20.72 20.12
CA LEU A 683 -6.08 20.71 18.71
C LEU A 683 -7.55 21.13 18.49
N SER A 684 -7.87 21.70 17.32
CA SER A 684 -9.18 22.29 17.00
C SER A 684 -10.26 21.27 16.61
N SER A 685 -11.47 21.43 17.15
CA SER A 685 -12.62 20.51 17.02
C SER A 685 -13.36 20.57 15.67
N HIS A 686 -12.64 20.81 14.57
CA HIS A 686 -13.23 21.01 13.24
C HIS A 686 -12.85 19.90 12.24
N LEU A 687 -11.86 19.06 12.56
CA LEU A 687 -11.42 17.97 11.67
C LEU A 687 -12.36 16.75 11.74
N ASP A 688 -12.82 16.38 12.94
CA ASP A 688 -13.73 15.23 13.14
C ASP A 688 -15.08 15.40 12.43
N GLN A 689 -15.56 16.66 12.32
CA GLN A 689 -16.81 16.99 11.63
C GLN A 689 -16.76 16.72 10.12
N VAL A 690 -15.58 16.73 9.50
CA VAL A 690 -15.41 16.42 8.08
C VAL A 690 -15.39 14.91 7.85
N LEU A 691 -14.84 14.13 8.78
CA LEU A 691 -14.73 12.67 8.66
C LEU A 691 -16.06 11.94 8.94
N GLN A 692 -16.93 12.46 9.82
CA GLN A 692 -18.27 11.88 10.01
C GLN A 692 -19.21 12.04 8.80
N ALA A 693 -18.95 13.00 7.90
CA ALA A 693 -19.80 13.29 6.75
C ALA A 693 -19.79 12.21 5.64
N TYR A 694 -18.85 11.24 5.69
CA TYR A 694 -18.64 10.26 4.62
C TYR A 694 -19.18 8.85 4.88
N SER A 695 -19.88 8.61 6.00
CA SER A 695 -20.25 7.25 6.44
C SER A 695 -21.75 6.90 6.45
N ASN A 696 -22.67 7.85 6.23
CA ASN A 696 -24.11 7.62 6.44
C ASN A 696 -25.03 8.36 5.44
N ALA A 697 -25.37 7.72 4.32
CA ALA A 697 -26.64 7.91 3.58
C ALA A 697 -26.83 6.87 2.45
N ALA A 698 -28.08 6.43 2.23
CA ALA A 698 -28.64 5.72 1.05
C ALA A 698 -29.03 4.22 1.14
N TYR A 699 -29.87 3.88 2.12
CA TYR A 699 -31.18 3.28 1.81
C TYR A 699 -32.24 4.41 1.90
N GLU A 700 -33.45 4.37 1.35
CA GLU A 700 -34.30 3.26 0.83
C GLU A 700 -35.04 3.69 -0.46
N ASN A 701 -35.65 2.71 -1.15
CA ASN A 701 -37.08 2.79 -1.49
C ASN A 701 -37.59 1.39 -1.88
N GLY A 702 -38.73 0.97 -1.33
CA GLY A 702 -39.33 -0.34 -1.57
C GLY A 702 -40.78 -0.26 -2.08
N SER A 703 -41.35 -1.42 -2.38
CA SER A 703 -42.80 -1.59 -2.59
C SER A 703 -43.20 -3.05 -2.39
N ASP A 704 -44.04 -3.32 -1.41
CA ASP A 704 -44.55 -4.67 -1.12
C ASP A 704 -45.56 -5.17 -2.16
N THR A 705 -45.72 -6.49 -2.25
CA THR A 705 -47.01 -7.13 -2.58
C THR A 705 -47.03 -8.57 -2.05
N GLU A 706 -48.22 -9.12 -1.85
CA GLU A 706 -48.46 -10.17 -0.86
C GLU A 706 -48.35 -11.63 -1.37
N ASP A 707 -48.05 -12.50 -0.40
CA ASP A 707 -48.72 -13.76 -0.11
C ASP A 707 -48.34 -15.14 -0.73
N THR A 708 -48.32 -16.10 0.20
CA THR A 708 -48.50 -17.56 0.10
C THR A 708 -47.40 -18.47 -0.50
N PHE A 709 -47.14 -19.54 0.26
CA PHE A 709 -46.41 -20.76 -0.13
C PHE A 709 -47.32 -21.69 -0.97
N ASP A 710 -46.75 -22.46 -1.92
CA ASP A 710 -46.61 -23.91 -1.72
C ASP A 710 -45.61 -24.58 -2.69
N ASN A 711 -45.26 -25.85 -2.43
CA ASN A 711 -44.33 -26.66 -3.22
C ASN A 711 -45.01 -27.34 -4.43
N TYR A 712 -44.27 -27.53 -5.54
CA TYR A 712 -43.92 -28.84 -6.15
C TYR A 712 -43.47 -28.74 -7.63
N GLY A 713 -42.36 -29.41 -7.97
CA GLY A 713 -42.31 -30.33 -9.12
C GLY A 713 -42.03 -29.84 -10.57
N ARG A 714 -40.80 -30.13 -11.02
CA ARG A 714 -40.46 -31.05 -12.15
C ARG A 714 -40.69 -30.64 -13.64
N ASP A 715 -39.60 -30.83 -14.41
CA ASP A 715 -39.50 -31.29 -15.83
C ASP A 715 -39.82 -30.37 -17.04
N LYS A 716 -38.80 -30.25 -17.94
CA LYS A 716 -38.84 -29.95 -19.41
C LYS A 716 -39.18 -28.51 -19.85
N GLY A 717 -38.64 -27.97 -20.96
CA GLY A 717 -37.56 -28.44 -21.86
C GLY A 717 -37.68 -27.88 -23.31
N ASN A 718 -36.56 -27.84 -24.06
CA ASN A 718 -36.44 -27.55 -25.52
C ASN A 718 -36.83 -26.12 -26.00
N HIS A 719 -36.46 -25.59 -27.20
CA HIS A 719 -35.39 -25.85 -28.20
C HIS A 719 -35.39 -24.71 -29.27
N PHE A 720 -34.27 -24.53 -30.01
CA PHE A 720 -34.16 -23.82 -31.32
C PHE A 720 -34.54 -22.30 -31.35
N GLY A 721 -34.15 -21.50 -32.35
CA GLY A 721 -33.24 -21.70 -33.49
C GLY A 721 -33.37 -20.56 -34.54
N SER A 722 -32.32 -20.27 -35.32
CA SER A 722 -32.24 -19.07 -36.19
C SER A 722 -32.30 -19.39 -37.70
N ALA A 723 -33.13 -18.70 -38.50
CA ALA A 723 -33.05 -18.73 -39.98
C ALA A 723 -33.81 -17.59 -40.75
N SER A 724 -33.07 -16.61 -41.28
CA SER A 724 -33.06 -16.08 -42.68
C SER A 724 -34.31 -15.71 -43.53
N SER A 725 -34.07 -14.79 -44.50
CA SER A 725 -34.77 -14.47 -45.79
C SER A 725 -35.85 -13.37 -45.79
N GLY A 726 -36.05 -12.58 -46.86
CA GLY A 726 -35.32 -12.45 -48.14
C GLY A 726 -36.00 -11.54 -49.20
N TYR A 727 -35.34 -11.30 -50.35
CA TYR A 727 -35.80 -10.55 -51.57
C TYR A 727 -35.91 -9.00 -51.49
N SER A 728 -35.97 -8.21 -52.58
CA SER A 728 -35.09 -8.02 -53.79
C SER A 728 -35.76 -7.06 -54.82
N VAL A 729 -35.03 -6.23 -55.58
CA VAL A 729 -35.42 -5.70 -56.94
C VAL A 729 -34.21 -5.01 -57.64
N ARG A 730 -34.30 -4.71 -58.95
CA ARG A 730 -33.16 -4.36 -59.85
C ARG A 730 -33.05 -2.88 -60.29
N SER A 731 -31.78 -2.45 -60.48
CA SER A 731 -31.21 -1.64 -61.60
C SER A 731 -31.85 -0.35 -62.14
N LEU A 732 -31.02 0.68 -62.33
CA LEU A 732 -30.72 1.32 -63.65
C LEU A 732 -29.51 2.28 -63.55
N THR A 733 -28.79 2.50 -64.66
CA THR A 733 -27.62 3.40 -64.78
C THR A 733 -27.94 4.62 -65.67
N PRO A 734 -27.24 5.76 -65.52
CA PRO A 734 -26.06 6.03 -66.37
C PRO A 734 -24.87 6.67 -65.60
N GLY A 735 -23.68 6.72 -66.23
CA GLY A 735 -22.45 7.27 -65.64
C GLY A 735 -21.89 8.51 -66.37
N ILE A 736 -20.73 9.01 -65.91
CA ILE A 736 -19.93 10.14 -66.44
C ILE A 736 -18.42 9.87 -66.17
N ASP A 737 -17.52 10.63 -66.81
CA ASP A 737 -16.07 10.44 -66.98
C ASP A 737 -15.14 10.38 -65.74
N PHE A 738 -13.89 9.95 -66.01
CA PHE A 738 -12.73 9.83 -65.12
C PHE A 738 -12.16 11.16 -64.61
N GLN A 739 -11.56 11.14 -63.40
CA GLN A 739 -10.20 11.65 -63.20
C GLN A 739 -9.48 10.98 -62.00
N GLU A 740 -8.26 11.41 -61.70
CA GLU A 740 -7.20 10.58 -61.08
C GLU A 740 -7.10 10.62 -59.54
N GLY A 741 -6.60 9.53 -58.95
CA GLY A 741 -5.56 9.61 -57.90
C GLY A 741 -5.99 9.92 -56.45
N ILE A 742 -6.78 9.06 -55.80
CA ILE A 742 -6.94 9.07 -54.33
C ILE A 742 -6.92 7.64 -53.77
N THR A 743 -5.77 7.18 -53.22
CA THR A 743 -5.68 5.93 -52.45
C THR A 743 -6.08 6.16 -50.98
N ARG A 744 -7.37 6.40 -50.77
CA ARG A 744 -8.02 5.95 -49.53
C ARG A 744 -8.40 4.48 -49.72
N PHE A 745 -8.21 3.65 -48.70
CA PHE A 745 -8.77 2.29 -48.73
C PHE A 745 -10.28 2.36 -48.44
N SER A 746 -11.08 2.54 -49.49
CA SER A 746 -12.55 2.44 -49.43
C SER A 746 -13.00 0.97 -49.39
N ASP A 747 -14.04 0.66 -48.62
CA ASP A 747 -14.52 -0.70 -48.28
C ASP A 747 -15.07 -1.57 -49.44
N ASP A 748 -14.87 -1.17 -50.70
CA ASP A 748 -15.41 -1.87 -51.87
C ASP A 748 -14.47 -2.97 -52.40
N ASN A 749 -15.02 -4.18 -52.52
CA ASN A 749 -14.43 -5.39 -53.14
C ASN A 749 -13.34 -6.17 -52.37
N MET A 750 -13.69 -6.69 -51.19
CA MET A 750 -13.28 -8.07 -50.81
C MET A 750 -14.47 -8.89 -50.29
N SER A 751 -15.23 -9.52 -51.20
CA SER A 751 -16.16 -10.60 -50.86
C SER A 751 -16.09 -11.72 -51.89
N ASN A 752 -16.17 -12.97 -51.42
CA ASN A 752 -16.16 -14.20 -52.22
C ASN A 752 -14.90 -14.45 -53.08
N ASP A 753 -13.95 -15.22 -52.54
CA ASP A 753 -13.79 -16.59 -53.06
C ASP A 753 -13.08 -17.51 -52.05
N SER A 754 -13.86 -18.25 -51.26
CA SER A 754 -13.37 -19.42 -50.52
C SER A 754 -14.51 -20.37 -50.14
N HIS A 755 -14.79 -21.36 -51.00
CA HIS A 755 -15.14 -22.74 -50.64
C HIS A 755 -15.60 -23.53 -51.88
N LEU A 756 -14.75 -24.45 -52.37
CA LEU A 756 -15.08 -25.87 -52.59
C LEU A 756 -14.01 -26.59 -53.43
N LEU A 757 -13.22 -27.46 -52.78
CA LEU A 757 -12.85 -28.78 -53.32
C LEU A 757 -12.20 -29.65 -52.23
N THR A 758 -13.03 -30.23 -51.37
CA THR A 758 -12.61 -31.33 -50.51
C THR A 758 -12.41 -32.59 -51.36
N LYS A 759 -11.23 -33.22 -51.28
CA LYS A 759 -11.05 -34.59 -51.74
C LYS A 759 -10.00 -35.33 -50.91
N ASN A 760 -10.47 -36.28 -50.10
CA ASN A 760 -9.62 -37.11 -49.27
C ASN A 760 -8.70 -38.00 -50.12
N ILE A 761 -7.39 -37.97 -49.85
CA ILE A 761 -6.50 -39.11 -50.07
C ILE A 761 -5.67 -39.29 -48.80
N HIS A 762 -6.00 -40.33 -48.04
CA HIS A 762 -5.13 -40.91 -47.04
C HIS A 762 -5.05 -42.42 -47.33
N THR A 763 -3.84 -42.91 -47.53
CA THR A 763 -3.53 -44.33 -47.72
C THR A 763 -2.37 -44.68 -46.80
N HIS A 764 -2.46 -45.84 -46.15
CA HIS A 764 -1.58 -46.28 -45.07
C HIS A 764 -0.14 -46.63 -45.51
N LEU A 765 0.65 -46.97 -44.48
CA LEU A 765 1.97 -47.62 -44.43
C LEU A 765 3.14 -46.64 -44.25
N GLU A 766 4.14 -46.92 -43.40
CA GLU A 766 4.46 -48.19 -42.71
C GLU A 766 5.03 -48.02 -41.28
N HIS A 767 5.19 -49.13 -40.55
CA HIS A 767 5.72 -49.21 -39.17
C HIS A 767 7.23 -48.90 -39.08
N THR A 768 7.68 -48.48 -37.89
CA THR A 768 8.56 -49.31 -37.03
C THR A 768 8.55 -48.80 -35.59
N ASP A 769 8.35 -49.72 -34.64
CA ASP A 769 8.44 -49.52 -33.20
C ASP A 769 9.88 -49.78 -32.68
N ILE A 770 10.28 -49.06 -31.62
CA ILE A 770 11.08 -49.51 -30.46
C ILE A 770 10.94 -48.47 -29.34
#